data_AF-A0A8T6GM91-F1
#
_entry.id   AF-A0A8T6GM91-F1
#
_cell.length_a   1.000
_cell.length_b   1.000
_cell.length_c   1.000
_cell.angle_alpha   90.00
_cell.angle_beta   90.00
_cell.angle_gamma   90.00
#
_symmetry.space_group_name_H-M   'P 1'
#
loop_
_entity.id
_entity.type
_entity.pdbx_description
1 polymer ?
#
loop_
_entity_poly.entity_id
_entity_poly.type
_entity_poly.pdbx_seq_one_letter_code
_entity_poly.pdbx_strand_id
1 'polypeptide(L)'
;MLPLQIELRNFLAYRAPPPISFAGIGLACLTGRNGVGKSSLLDAMTWALWGRARARRDEDLIHLGQDDMSVALDFEQAGLRYRVQRRRSRTSAGSRGALDFWVLGELGPRLINENNMRRTQAKINETLRLDYETFVHSAFLQQGRADAFTLKTAAERKRILSEILGLEQWANYESEAKTRLTTNAAEMELMQGELGHIDAEVKRAPQLQAELDSAQQALAAAQAELDQVSAAYDKVANSSLALRRENENLRELTSRIADRQSDIRAVSSEISRQQERIESCQQIITQSEEIKAGYAQLQAARNSQSALAEQLAQQQELQRRCHQLERELAEQAAALERDAHVIRERIRALQGAVSAAAEHDLADLQAQLASLESLAARRDQANRTVQALREERTALLAQQATLRSEGTAINERLERLGRADGATCPLCGGALTAQHRDDMLAQLQAQRDDMRQVYRDCNMALGEIDKRREAQERDLLLWAQRLRNMPGLQQRMGAASEHARRAQAAQADLQLERQSLQQLEARLQAENYGQELRRQLAQARAEQKRIGYDENSHDELRAKLKAYHRYDQEQTRLEFARQNLPEAQRAHAEATNRWRALQSAQAQDQAKQAQLQDSITALQEQVKLERELRDQVDQQRATVLAANERKTIAQQELLAIEAGRVNKERLEAQLGASRHQASLLSELRVAFGRDGVPAMIIDSAIPELETNANALLARMTEGRMSIALSTQRQRASGDMQETLDIAIADELGTRPYELYSGGEAFRINFALRIALSKLLAQRAGSQLRALFIDEGFGSQDEIGRASLVDAISAIRSDFDLILVITHIDDLRDSFPLHLLVEKTAEGTTVSWQ
;
A
#
# COMPACT_ATOMS: atom_id res chain seq x y z
N MET A 1 78.07 7.85 22.83
CA MET A 1 78.67 7.28 21.63
C MET A 1 80.14 7.06 21.93
N LEU A 2 80.61 5.82 21.79
CA LEU A 2 82.03 5.42 21.89
C LEU A 2 82.42 4.80 20.54
N PRO A 3 83.33 5.39 19.74
CA PRO A 3 83.79 4.76 18.50
C PRO A 3 84.58 3.49 18.83
N LEU A 4 84.36 2.43 18.06
CA LEU A 4 85.01 1.14 18.21
C LEU A 4 85.98 0.84 17.06
N GLN A 5 85.54 1.09 15.83
CA GLN A 5 86.33 0.83 14.63
C GLN A 5 85.90 1.75 13.49
N ILE A 6 86.85 2.24 12.69
CA ILE A 6 86.58 2.99 11.47
C ILE A 6 87.25 2.35 10.26
N GLU A 7 86.50 2.24 9.16
CA GLU A 7 86.95 1.75 7.87
C GLU A 7 86.84 2.87 6.84
N LEU A 8 87.94 3.14 6.12
CA LEU A 8 88.04 4.25 5.18
C LEU A 8 88.38 3.73 3.78
N ARG A 9 87.67 4.23 2.78
CA ARG A 9 88.02 4.03 1.37
C ARG A 9 87.90 5.34 0.60
N ASN A 10 88.97 5.70 -0.10
CA ASN A 10 89.07 6.86 -0.99
C ASN A 10 88.58 8.17 -0.34
N PHE A 11 88.85 8.37 0.96
CA PHE A 11 88.43 9.54 1.72
C PHE A 11 89.61 10.46 2.00
N LEU A 12 89.59 11.68 1.44
CA LEU A 12 90.64 12.69 1.55
C LEU A 12 92.04 12.12 1.31
N ALA A 13 92.91 12.03 2.31
CA ALA A 13 94.27 11.50 2.15
C ALA A 13 94.35 9.96 2.24
N TYR A 14 93.28 9.29 2.63
CA TYR A 14 93.18 7.85 2.86
C TYR A 14 92.64 7.13 1.62
N ARG A 15 93.39 6.17 1.06
CA ARG A 15 92.92 5.34 -0.08
C ARG A 15 92.22 4.07 0.39
N ALA A 16 92.92 3.20 1.10
CA ALA A 16 92.32 2.01 1.71
C ALA A 16 93.23 1.54 2.87
N PRO A 17 93.41 2.36 3.93
CA PRO A 17 94.17 1.91 5.09
C PRO A 17 93.49 0.71 5.76
N PRO A 18 94.24 -0.14 6.49
CA PRO A 18 93.63 -1.16 7.36
C PRO A 18 92.61 -0.54 8.32
N PRO A 19 91.54 -1.27 8.72
CA PRO A 19 90.57 -0.78 9.69
C PRO A 19 91.24 -0.33 11.00
N ILE A 20 90.91 0.87 11.47
CA ILE A 20 91.50 1.45 12.67
C ILE A 20 90.58 1.13 13.85
N SER A 21 91.07 0.33 14.81
CA SER A 21 90.33 0.01 16.04
C SER A 21 90.68 0.99 17.16
N PHE A 22 89.64 1.45 17.88
CA PHE A 22 89.72 2.26 19.10
C PHE A 22 89.33 1.46 20.35
N ALA A 23 89.04 0.16 20.20
CA ALA A 23 88.59 -0.67 21.31
C ALA A 23 89.68 -0.78 22.38
N GLY A 24 89.32 -0.51 23.64
CA GLY A 24 90.25 -0.57 24.77
C GLY A 24 91.20 0.63 24.91
N ILE A 25 91.07 1.65 24.06
CA ILE A 25 91.91 2.85 24.12
C ILE A 25 91.25 3.93 24.96
N GLY A 26 91.90 4.30 26.08
CA GLY A 26 91.41 5.35 26.98
C GLY A 26 91.90 6.76 26.65
N LEU A 27 93.20 6.95 26.50
CA LEU A 27 93.83 8.25 26.19
C LEU A 27 94.90 8.01 25.14
N ALA A 28 94.79 8.68 23.99
CA ALA A 28 95.72 8.53 22.88
C ALA A 28 96.00 9.86 22.18
N CYS A 29 97.17 9.95 21.56
CA CYS A 29 97.57 11.08 20.74
C CYS A 29 97.68 10.68 19.26
N LEU A 30 96.97 11.37 18.36
CA LEU A 30 97.12 11.25 16.92
C LEU A 30 98.26 12.15 16.43
N THR A 31 99.32 11.56 15.89
CA THR A 31 100.58 12.23 15.56
C THR A 31 100.91 12.09 14.08
N GLY A 32 101.72 13.00 13.54
CA GLY A 32 102.13 12.99 12.13
C GLY A 32 102.42 14.39 11.59
N ARG A 33 103.14 14.46 10.46
CA ARG A 33 103.49 15.74 9.82
C ARG A 33 102.24 16.52 9.40
N ASN A 34 102.36 17.85 9.30
CA ASN A 34 101.27 18.68 8.81
C ASN A 34 100.88 18.30 7.37
N GLY A 35 99.58 18.25 7.10
CA GLY A 35 99.05 17.86 5.78
C GLY A 35 99.03 16.36 5.50
N VAL A 36 99.37 15.49 6.48
CA VAL A 36 99.39 14.03 6.29
C VAL A 36 98.00 13.38 6.42
N GLY A 37 96.97 14.09 6.91
CA GLY A 37 95.60 13.56 7.01
C GLY A 37 95.07 13.32 8.43
N LYS A 38 95.71 13.86 9.49
CA LYS A 38 95.29 13.71 10.90
C LYS A 38 93.82 14.10 11.14
N SER A 39 93.48 15.37 10.91
CA SER A 39 92.12 15.86 11.13
C SER A 39 91.11 15.29 10.11
N SER A 40 91.56 14.72 8.99
CA SER A 40 90.71 14.00 8.04
C SER A 40 90.12 12.72 8.64
N LEU A 41 90.76 12.12 9.65
CA LEU A 41 90.22 10.95 10.37
C LEU A 41 88.95 11.32 11.17
N LEU A 42 88.96 12.48 11.85
CA LEU A 42 87.80 12.97 12.58
C LEU A 42 86.68 13.48 11.67
N ASP A 43 87.06 14.09 10.54
CA ASP A 43 86.09 14.42 9.48
C ASP A 43 85.37 13.15 9.00
N ALA A 44 86.07 12.03 8.87
CA ALA A 44 85.46 10.78 8.45
C ALA A 44 84.43 10.28 9.49
N MET A 45 84.74 10.36 10.79
CA MET A 45 83.78 10.00 11.86
C MET A 45 82.53 10.89 11.84
N THR A 46 82.72 12.21 11.79
CA THR A 46 81.61 13.17 11.77
C THR A 46 80.78 13.05 10.50
N TRP A 47 81.43 12.80 9.36
CA TRP A 47 80.75 12.54 8.10
C TRP A 47 79.97 11.24 8.14
N ALA A 48 80.52 10.15 8.68
CA ALA A 48 79.81 8.88 8.83
C ALA A 48 78.52 9.06 9.65
N LEU A 49 78.58 9.72 10.81
CA LEU A 49 77.42 9.85 11.70
C LEU A 49 76.37 10.86 11.20
N TRP A 50 76.79 12.06 10.78
CA TRP A 50 75.86 13.15 10.47
C TRP A 50 75.86 13.61 9.01
N GLY A 51 76.74 13.06 8.17
CA GLY A 51 76.88 13.50 6.77
C GLY A 51 77.46 14.92 6.66
N ARG A 52 78.22 15.36 7.67
CA ARG A 52 78.82 16.69 7.73
C ARG A 52 80.31 16.57 8.03
N ALA A 53 81.13 17.32 7.31
CA ALA A 53 82.57 17.42 7.47
C ALA A 53 83.02 18.87 7.23
N ARG A 54 84.33 19.14 7.32
CA ARG A 54 84.90 20.48 7.04
C ARG A 54 84.70 20.99 5.61
N ALA A 55 84.51 20.10 4.64
CA ALA A 55 84.31 20.48 3.23
C ALA A 55 82.89 21.04 2.97
N ARG A 56 82.78 22.02 2.06
CA ARG A 56 81.48 22.61 1.67
C ARG A 56 80.60 21.65 0.87
N ARG A 57 81.21 20.73 0.11
CA ARG A 57 80.51 19.73 -0.69
C ARG A 57 81.12 18.35 -0.40
N ASP A 58 80.26 17.33 -0.33
CA ASP A 58 80.68 15.95 -0.11
C ASP A 58 81.65 15.45 -1.19
N GLU A 59 81.52 15.91 -2.44
CA GLU A 59 82.38 15.49 -3.54
C GLU A 59 83.83 15.95 -3.38
N ASP A 60 84.07 17.00 -2.59
CA ASP A 60 85.41 17.51 -2.29
C ASP A 60 86.13 16.62 -1.24
N LEU A 61 85.42 15.66 -0.62
CA LEU A 61 85.99 14.68 0.32
C LEU A 61 86.54 13.43 -0.38
N ILE A 62 86.24 13.21 -1.66
CA ILE A 62 86.72 12.05 -2.43
C ILE A 62 88.22 12.23 -2.72
N HIS A 63 89.01 11.18 -2.49
CA HIS A 63 90.45 11.18 -2.78
C HIS A 63 90.72 11.61 -4.23
N LEU A 64 91.73 12.46 -4.43
CA LEU A 64 92.05 12.98 -5.75
C LEU A 64 92.36 11.85 -6.74
N GLY A 65 91.66 11.82 -7.87
CA GLY A 65 91.79 10.78 -8.89
C GLY A 65 90.95 9.53 -8.65
N GLN A 66 89.99 9.57 -7.73
CA GLN A 66 88.98 8.52 -7.50
C GLN A 66 87.57 9.05 -7.75
N ASP A 67 86.64 8.15 -8.06
CA ASP A 67 85.24 8.46 -8.35
C ASP A 67 84.28 8.09 -7.21
N ASP A 68 84.70 7.30 -6.24
CA ASP A 68 83.91 6.88 -5.10
C ASP A 68 84.66 7.03 -3.78
N MET A 69 83.91 7.13 -2.68
CA MET A 69 84.43 7.04 -1.32
C MET A 69 83.43 6.33 -0.41
N SER A 70 83.94 5.72 0.66
CA SER A 70 83.10 5.15 1.71
C SER A 70 83.75 5.29 3.08
N VAL A 71 82.93 5.56 4.09
CA VAL A 71 83.34 5.53 5.49
C VAL A 71 82.34 4.65 6.24
N ALA A 72 82.85 3.65 6.95
CA ALA A 72 82.06 2.88 7.91
C ALA A 72 82.59 3.12 9.33
N LEU A 73 81.71 3.44 10.26
CA LEU A 73 82.04 3.63 11.66
C LEU A 73 81.20 2.68 12.52
N ASP A 74 81.90 1.87 13.31
CA ASP A 74 81.31 1.08 14.39
C ASP A 74 81.39 1.87 15.68
N PHE A 75 80.30 1.94 16.42
CA PHE A 75 80.24 2.62 17.70
C PHE A 75 79.33 1.90 18.70
N GLU A 76 79.55 2.16 19.98
CA GLU A 76 78.70 1.70 21.07
C GLU A 76 77.86 2.84 21.64
N GLN A 77 76.58 2.55 21.89
CA GLN A 77 75.64 3.45 22.55
C GLN A 77 74.69 2.63 23.45
N ALA A 78 74.58 3.01 24.72
CA ALA A 78 73.70 2.35 25.70
C ALA A 78 73.86 0.81 25.75
N GLY A 79 75.09 0.31 25.63
CA GLY A 79 75.43 -1.13 25.66
C GLY A 79 75.17 -1.88 24.35
N LEU A 80 74.64 -1.23 23.31
CA LEU A 80 74.44 -1.81 21.99
C LEU A 80 75.50 -1.31 21.00
N ARG A 81 75.94 -2.19 20.11
CA ARG A 81 76.88 -1.87 19.04
C ARG A 81 76.15 -1.57 17.74
N TYR A 82 76.59 -0.55 17.04
CA TYR A 82 75.99 -0.10 15.78
C TYR A 82 77.07 0.11 14.73
N ARG A 83 76.70 -0.02 13.45
CA ARG A 83 77.53 0.35 12.30
C ARG A 83 76.79 1.40 11.50
N VAL A 84 77.45 2.51 11.15
CA VAL A 84 76.95 3.46 10.15
C VAL A 84 77.92 3.47 8.99
N GLN A 85 77.41 3.24 7.77
CA GLN A 85 78.20 3.32 6.55
C GLN A 85 77.62 4.36 5.62
N ARG A 86 78.48 5.28 5.18
CA ARG A 86 78.16 6.23 4.12
C ARG A 86 79.01 5.97 2.90
N ARG A 87 78.38 6.11 1.75
CA ARG A 87 79.02 6.00 0.43
C ARG A 87 78.66 7.22 -0.41
N ARG A 88 79.63 7.73 -1.15
CA ARG A 88 79.45 8.82 -2.11
C ARG A 88 80.19 8.47 -3.38
N SER A 89 79.55 8.64 -4.54
CA SER A 89 80.20 8.46 -5.84
C SER A 89 79.87 9.61 -6.79
N ARG A 90 80.85 10.01 -7.59
CA ARG A 90 80.70 10.87 -8.77
C ARG A 90 80.13 10.03 -9.90
N THR A 91 79.14 10.56 -10.60
CA THR A 91 78.47 9.92 -11.73
C THR A 91 78.29 10.95 -12.85
N SER A 92 78.04 10.49 -14.07
CA SER A 92 77.77 11.38 -15.22
C SER A 92 76.54 12.27 -15.03
N ALA A 93 75.61 11.91 -14.13
CA ALA A 93 74.38 12.65 -13.81
C ALA A 93 74.47 13.49 -12.51
N GLY A 94 75.66 13.63 -11.91
CA GLY A 94 75.86 14.32 -10.62
C GLY A 94 76.50 13.40 -9.59
N SER A 95 76.10 13.47 -8.32
CA SER A 95 76.63 12.60 -7.26
C SER A 95 75.53 11.71 -6.67
N ARG A 96 75.90 10.48 -6.32
CA ARG A 96 75.02 9.52 -5.66
C ARG A 96 75.51 9.25 -4.25
N GLY A 97 74.63 9.37 -3.27
CA GLY A 97 74.88 9.04 -1.87
C GLY A 97 74.11 7.81 -1.41
N ALA A 98 74.67 7.07 -0.47
CA ALA A 98 73.95 6.02 0.28
C ALA A 98 74.30 6.11 1.77
N LEU A 99 73.31 5.82 2.62
CA LEU A 99 73.42 5.77 4.07
C LEU A 99 72.79 4.48 4.55
N ASP A 100 73.58 3.66 5.21
CA ASP A 100 73.15 2.42 5.81
C ASP A 100 73.48 2.42 7.31
N PHE A 101 72.53 1.96 8.12
CA PHE A 101 72.60 1.91 9.57
C PHE A 101 72.25 0.51 10.06
N TRP A 102 73.14 -0.12 10.81
CA TRP A 102 72.96 -1.47 11.35
C TRP A 102 73.07 -1.47 12.87
N VAL A 103 72.37 -2.41 13.50
CA VAL A 103 72.67 -2.87 14.86
C VAL A 103 73.45 -4.17 14.78
N LEU A 104 74.56 -4.25 15.51
CA LEU A 104 75.46 -5.40 15.59
C LEU A 104 75.12 -6.19 16.86
N GLY A 105 74.21 -7.16 16.75
CA GLY A 105 73.78 -8.01 17.86
C GLY A 105 74.37 -9.42 17.81
N GLU A 106 74.07 -10.24 18.82
CA GLU A 106 74.57 -11.64 18.93
C GLU A 106 74.14 -12.54 17.75
N LEU A 107 73.02 -12.22 17.10
CA LEU A 107 72.49 -12.93 15.92
C LEU A 107 73.07 -12.42 14.58
N GLY A 108 74.02 -11.48 14.61
CA GLY A 108 74.63 -10.85 13.43
C GLY A 108 74.12 -9.43 13.13
N PRO A 109 74.68 -8.76 12.10
CA PRO A 109 74.33 -7.39 11.74
C PRO A 109 72.93 -7.28 11.12
N ARG A 110 72.05 -6.45 11.70
CA ARG A 110 70.70 -6.19 11.17
C ARG A 110 70.57 -4.74 10.69
N LEU A 111 70.19 -4.56 9.41
CA LEU A 111 69.93 -3.24 8.83
C LEU A 111 68.66 -2.62 9.44
N ILE A 112 68.73 -1.37 9.88
CA ILE A 112 67.67 -0.62 10.55
C ILE A 112 67.37 0.72 9.88
N ASN A 113 67.61 0.83 8.56
CA ASN A 113 67.27 1.99 7.74
C ASN A 113 65.77 2.32 7.79
N GLU A 114 65.45 3.60 7.56
CA GLU A 114 64.08 4.07 7.34
C GLU A 114 63.80 4.27 5.84
N ASN A 115 62.56 4.66 5.51
CA ASN A 115 62.07 4.83 4.13
C ASN A 115 62.91 5.76 3.23
N ASN A 116 63.74 6.63 3.81
CA ASN A 116 64.66 7.50 3.07
C ASN A 116 65.84 7.93 3.95
N MET A 117 66.90 8.46 3.31
CA MET A 117 68.11 8.92 4.00
C MET A 117 67.83 9.97 5.10
N ARG A 118 66.84 10.85 4.93
CA ARG A 118 66.52 11.89 5.94
C ARG A 118 65.90 11.29 7.20
N ARG A 119 64.99 10.31 7.07
CA ARG A 119 64.44 9.58 8.23
C ARG A 119 65.47 8.67 8.87
N THR A 120 66.33 8.03 8.06
CA THR A 120 67.46 7.23 8.61
C THR A 120 68.41 8.12 9.39
N GLN A 121 68.69 9.35 8.91
CA GLN A 121 69.46 10.34 9.66
C GLN A 121 68.78 10.72 10.98
N ALA A 122 67.47 10.96 10.99
CA ALA A 122 66.73 11.27 12.20
C ALA A 122 66.83 10.14 13.23
N LYS A 123 66.70 8.89 12.78
CA LYS A 123 66.88 7.70 13.62
C LYS A 123 68.30 7.56 14.17
N ILE A 124 69.33 7.91 13.38
CA ILE A 124 70.72 7.99 13.87
C ILE A 124 70.83 9.06 14.96
N ASN A 125 70.26 10.26 14.76
CA ASN A 125 70.28 11.34 15.75
C ASN A 125 69.53 10.95 17.03
N GLU A 126 68.37 10.29 16.93
CA GLU A 126 67.60 9.76 18.06
C GLU A 126 68.36 8.65 18.80
N THR A 127 69.04 7.76 18.07
CA THR A 127 69.84 6.69 18.67
C THR A 127 71.06 7.26 19.41
N LEU A 128 71.76 8.22 18.78
CA LEU A 128 72.88 8.94 19.39
C LEU A 128 72.42 9.85 20.53
N ARG A 129 71.15 10.29 20.53
CA ARG A 129 70.60 11.39 21.33
C ARG A 129 71.47 12.64 21.26
N LEU A 130 72.01 12.89 20.07
CA LEU A 130 72.99 13.94 19.84
C LEU A 130 72.96 14.31 18.35
N ASP A 131 72.74 15.59 18.09
CA ASP A 131 72.87 16.13 16.75
C ASP A 131 74.31 16.63 16.49
N TYR A 132 74.56 17.02 15.24
CA TYR A 132 75.90 17.46 14.83
C TYR A 132 76.35 18.72 15.57
N GLU A 133 75.47 19.71 15.74
CA GLU A 133 75.83 20.96 16.39
C GLU A 133 76.15 20.72 17.87
N THR A 134 75.35 19.92 18.58
CA THR A 134 75.62 19.57 19.97
C THR A 134 76.91 18.76 20.10
N PHE A 135 77.17 17.79 19.21
CA PHE A 135 78.44 17.05 19.19
C PHE A 135 79.64 17.99 18.98
N VAL A 136 79.58 18.86 17.98
CA VAL A 136 80.64 19.84 17.73
C VAL A 136 80.79 20.76 18.92
N HIS A 137 79.72 21.29 19.50
CA HIS A 137 79.78 22.25 20.60
C HIS A 137 80.19 21.64 21.95
N SER A 138 80.06 20.33 22.15
CA SER A 138 80.44 19.64 23.40
C SER A 138 81.68 18.75 23.22
N ALA A 139 81.57 17.68 22.45
CA ALA A 139 82.48 16.55 22.35
C ALA A 139 83.74 16.77 21.50
N PHE A 140 83.69 17.74 20.59
CA PHE A 140 84.72 17.92 19.58
C PHE A 140 85.29 19.34 19.59
N LEU A 141 86.51 19.47 20.10
CA LEU A 141 87.28 20.70 19.98
C LEU A 141 87.98 20.73 18.63
N GLN A 142 87.30 21.29 17.63
CA GLN A 142 87.86 21.46 16.29
C GLN A 142 88.85 22.64 16.25
N GLN A 143 89.90 22.53 15.43
CA GLN A 143 90.86 23.60 15.18
C GLN A 143 90.16 24.93 14.81
N GLY A 144 90.47 26.00 15.55
CA GLY A 144 89.92 27.34 15.32
C GLY A 144 88.45 27.53 15.70
N ARG A 145 87.83 26.59 16.41
CA ARG A 145 86.43 26.66 16.90
C ARG A 145 86.29 26.31 18.38
N ALA A 146 87.29 26.67 19.18
CA ALA A 146 87.25 26.48 20.63
C ALA A 146 86.17 27.35 21.30
N ASP A 147 85.95 28.54 20.74
CA ASP A 147 85.07 29.63 21.17
C ASP A 147 83.61 29.53 20.69
N ALA A 148 83.24 28.40 20.09
CA ALA A 148 81.96 28.24 19.39
C ALA A 148 80.71 28.32 20.30
N PHE A 149 80.83 28.03 21.60
CA PHE A 149 79.75 28.21 22.57
C PHE A 149 79.78 29.60 23.21
N THR A 150 80.96 30.12 23.53
CA THR A 150 81.14 31.39 24.26
C THR A 150 80.76 32.60 23.41
N LEU A 151 81.03 32.58 22.09
CA LEU A 151 80.66 33.65 21.14
C LEU A 151 79.18 33.69 20.75
N LYS A 152 78.37 32.69 21.12
CA LYS A 152 76.94 32.67 20.82
C LYS A 152 76.19 33.73 21.63
N THR A 153 75.10 34.23 21.07
CA THR A 153 74.22 35.16 21.81
C THR A 153 73.63 34.47 23.04
N ALA A 154 73.28 35.23 24.08
CA ALA A 154 72.68 34.68 25.30
C ALA A 154 71.45 33.79 25.04
N ALA A 155 70.59 34.17 24.08
CA ALA A 155 69.43 33.37 23.68
C ALA A 155 69.82 32.05 23.00
N GLU A 156 70.83 32.06 22.13
CA GLU A 156 71.34 30.84 21.49
C GLU A 156 72.01 29.92 22.51
N ARG A 157 72.78 30.45 23.46
CA ARG A 157 73.40 29.65 24.53
C ARG A 157 72.35 29.00 25.42
N LYS A 158 71.29 29.74 25.81
CA LYS A 158 70.16 29.17 26.57
C LYS A 158 69.42 28.10 25.75
N ARG A 159 69.21 28.31 24.45
CA ARG A 159 68.62 27.29 23.56
C ARG A 159 69.47 26.01 23.52
N ILE A 160 70.78 26.12 23.32
CA ILE A 160 71.70 24.98 23.31
C ILE A 160 71.64 24.26 24.67
N LEU A 161 71.60 25.00 25.78
CA LEU A 161 71.46 24.41 27.11
C LEU A 161 70.10 23.71 27.29
N SER A 162 69.00 24.29 26.79
CA SER A 162 67.68 23.65 26.80
C SER A 162 67.62 22.37 25.95
N GLU A 163 68.30 22.35 24.80
CA GLU A 163 68.43 21.16 23.93
C GLU A 163 69.25 20.07 24.63
N ILE A 164 70.38 20.44 25.24
CA ILE A 164 71.21 19.56 26.08
C ILE A 164 70.39 18.97 27.24
N LEU A 165 69.53 19.78 27.85
CA LEU A 165 68.68 19.39 28.97
C LEU A 165 67.38 18.67 28.54
N GLY A 166 67.12 18.53 27.24
CA GLY A 166 65.94 17.84 26.71
C GLY A 166 64.61 18.53 27.00
N LEU A 167 64.60 19.86 27.10
CA LEU A 167 63.43 20.62 27.59
C LEU A 167 62.33 20.83 26.54
N GLU A 168 62.50 20.37 25.30
CA GLU A 168 61.52 20.53 24.22
C GLU A 168 60.17 19.85 24.54
N GLN A 169 60.20 18.75 25.31
CA GLN A 169 59.00 18.00 25.67
C GLN A 169 58.00 18.82 26.51
N TRP A 170 58.45 19.80 27.28
CA TRP A 170 57.60 20.64 28.12
C TRP A 170 56.67 21.54 27.30
N ALA A 171 57.14 22.02 26.14
CA ALA A 171 56.30 22.79 25.22
C ALA A 171 55.11 21.96 24.68
N ASN A 172 55.31 20.64 24.49
CA ASN A 172 54.23 19.73 24.09
C ASN A 172 53.20 19.58 25.21
N TYR A 173 53.65 19.48 26.48
CA TYR A 173 52.76 19.40 27.62
C TYR A 173 51.95 20.70 27.83
N GLU A 174 52.59 21.87 27.67
CA GLU A 174 51.91 23.17 27.71
C GLU A 174 50.80 23.26 26.65
N SER A 175 51.11 22.86 25.41
CA SER A 175 50.17 22.87 24.28
C SER A 175 48.97 21.94 24.52
N GLU A 176 49.21 20.75 25.07
CA GLU A 176 48.16 19.79 25.42
C GLU A 176 47.26 20.33 26.53
N ALA A 177 47.84 20.93 27.59
CA ALA A 177 47.08 21.56 28.67
C ALA A 177 46.18 22.70 28.14
N LYS A 178 46.71 23.52 27.23
CA LYS A 178 45.94 24.59 26.57
C LYS A 178 44.78 24.05 25.75
N THR A 179 45.00 23.00 24.97
CA THR A 179 43.95 22.37 24.15
C THR A 179 42.83 21.85 25.04
N ARG A 180 43.16 21.12 26.12
CA ARG A 180 42.17 20.61 27.07
C ARG A 180 41.40 21.72 27.80
N LEU A 181 42.04 22.84 28.11
CA LEU A 181 41.36 24.01 28.67
C LEU A 181 40.30 24.56 27.73
N THR A 182 40.61 24.68 26.44
CA THR A 182 39.65 25.17 25.44
C THR A 182 38.47 24.21 25.29
N THR A 183 38.73 22.90 25.24
CA THR A 183 37.65 21.89 25.18
C THR A 183 36.76 21.92 26.43
N ASN A 184 37.37 21.95 27.62
CA ASN A 184 36.62 21.98 28.88
C ASN A 184 35.79 23.26 29.01
N ALA A 185 36.31 24.42 28.58
CA ALA A 185 35.55 25.67 28.57
C ALA A 185 34.30 25.59 27.67
N ALA A 186 34.40 24.99 26.48
CA ALA A 186 33.27 24.79 25.59
C ALA A 186 32.21 23.83 26.20
N GLU A 187 32.64 22.75 26.84
CA GLU A 187 31.73 21.84 27.56
C GLU A 187 31.01 22.54 28.72
N MET A 188 31.73 23.37 29.47
CA MET A 188 31.15 24.16 30.55
C MET A 188 30.11 25.18 30.05
N GLU A 189 30.34 25.81 28.90
CA GLU A 189 29.41 26.76 28.28
C GLU A 189 28.10 26.06 27.87
N LEU A 190 28.20 24.87 27.26
CA LEU A 190 27.02 24.05 26.92
C LEU A 190 26.22 23.67 28.16
N MET A 191 26.88 23.15 29.20
CA MET A 191 26.22 22.80 30.47
C MET A 191 25.55 24.01 31.13
N GLN A 192 26.18 25.20 31.08
CA GLN A 192 25.59 26.43 31.60
C GLN A 192 24.36 26.88 30.81
N GLY A 193 24.37 26.72 29.48
CA GLY A 193 23.20 26.96 28.62
C GLY A 193 22.03 26.05 28.99
N GLU A 194 22.28 24.74 29.12
CA GLU A 194 21.26 23.77 29.53
C GLU A 194 20.68 24.07 30.92
N LEU A 195 21.54 24.40 31.90
CA LEU A 195 21.10 24.83 33.23
C LEU A 195 20.21 26.08 33.17
N GLY A 196 20.54 27.06 32.32
CA GLY A 196 19.74 28.26 32.11
C GLY A 196 18.35 27.97 31.56
N HIS A 197 18.22 27.01 30.64
CA HIS A 197 16.93 26.55 30.12
C HIS A 197 16.10 25.86 31.20
N ILE A 198 16.69 24.92 31.94
CA ILE A 198 16.00 24.21 33.03
C ILE A 198 15.52 25.19 34.10
N ASP A 199 16.33 26.19 34.47
CA ASP A 199 15.95 27.21 35.45
C ASP A 199 14.76 28.08 34.97
N ALA A 200 14.67 28.36 33.67
CA ALA A 200 13.52 29.07 33.12
C ALA A 200 12.23 28.23 33.19
N GLU A 201 12.32 26.93 32.94
CA GLU A 201 11.18 26.00 33.06
C GLU A 201 10.75 25.81 34.52
N VAL A 202 11.70 25.64 35.43
CA VAL A 202 11.44 25.49 36.87
C VAL A 202 10.71 26.72 37.45
N LYS A 203 10.99 27.92 36.94
CA LYS A 203 10.26 29.15 37.33
C LYS A 203 8.79 29.14 36.94
N ARG A 204 8.39 28.38 35.91
CA ARG A 204 6.97 28.22 35.50
C ARG A 204 6.20 27.24 36.40
N ALA A 205 6.88 26.42 37.20
CA ALA A 205 6.25 25.38 38.01
C ALA A 205 5.11 25.87 38.92
N PRO A 206 5.22 27.01 39.65
CA PRO A 206 4.12 27.50 40.49
C PRO A 206 2.88 27.89 39.69
N GLN A 207 3.07 28.46 38.49
CA GLN A 207 1.96 28.81 37.60
C GLN A 207 1.27 27.55 37.08
N LEU A 208 2.03 26.55 36.62
CA LEU A 208 1.49 25.28 36.13
C LEU A 208 0.78 24.49 37.23
N GLN A 209 1.27 24.58 38.47
CA GLN A 209 0.57 23.98 39.61
C GLN A 209 -0.79 24.64 39.85
N ALA A 210 -0.87 25.98 39.79
CA ALA A 210 -2.14 26.68 39.89
C ALA A 210 -3.11 26.36 38.73
N GLU A 211 -2.59 26.20 37.52
CA GLU A 211 -3.37 25.76 36.34
C GLU A 211 -3.88 24.32 36.52
N LEU A 212 -3.06 23.42 37.07
CA LEU A 212 -3.46 22.06 37.40
C LEU A 212 -4.58 22.04 38.44
N ASP A 213 -4.42 22.77 39.55
CA ASP A 213 -5.41 22.81 40.63
C ASP A 213 -6.74 23.39 40.10
N SER A 214 -6.69 24.44 39.29
CA SER A 214 -7.86 25.02 38.61
C SER A 214 -8.54 24.02 37.66
N ALA A 215 -7.76 23.30 36.84
CA ALA A 215 -8.30 22.29 35.93
C ALA A 215 -8.92 21.10 36.67
N GLN A 216 -8.35 20.68 37.81
CA GLN A 216 -8.93 19.64 38.66
C GLN A 216 -10.27 20.06 39.26
N GLN A 217 -10.37 21.30 39.75
CA GLN A 217 -11.63 21.85 40.25
C GLN A 217 -12.68 21.95 39.15
N ALA A 218 -12.30 22.44 37.96
CA ALA A 218 -13.19 22.53 36.81
C ALA A 218 -13.69 21.14 36.36
N LEU A 219 -12.82 20.13 36.37
CA LEU A 219 -13.18 18.75 36.03
C LEU A 219 -14.17 18.18 37.05
N ALA A 220 -13.93 18.37 38.35
CA ALA A 220 -14.84 17.90 39.39
C ALA A 220 -16.22 18.55 39.28
N ALA A 221 -16.27 19.87 39.03
CA ALA A 221 -17.52 20.60 38.82
C ALA A 221 -18.27 20.11 37.57
N ALA A 222 -17.57 19.97 36.44
CA ALA A 222 -18.16 19.48 35.19
C ALA A 222 -18.68 18.04 35.31
N GLN A 223 -17.98 17.18 36.06
CA GLN A 223 -18.42 15.81 36.31
C GLN A 223 -19.70 15.77 37.16
N ALA A 224 -19.77 16.59 38.21
CA ALA A 224 -20.97 16.68 39.05
C ALA A 224 -22.20 17.16 38.26
N GLU A 225 -22.03 18.17 37.39
CA GLU A 225 -23.07 18.64 36.48
C GLU A 225 -23.48 17.57 35.47
N LEU A 226 -22.52 16.85 34.88
CA LEU A 226 -22.80 15.74 33.97
C LEU A 226 -23.60 14.63 34.66
N ASP A 227 -23.24 14.26 35.89
CA ASP A 227 -23.93 13.22 36.65
C ASP A 227 -25.38 13.66 36.97
N GLN A 228 -25.59 14.93 37.31
CA GLN A 228 -26.92 15.49 37.57
C GLN A 228 -27.80 15.49 36.31
N VAL A 229 -27.29 15.97 35.18
CA VAL A 229 -28.04 16.01 33.91
C VAL A 229 -28.28 14.58 33.37
N SER A 230 -27.31 13.68 33.50
CA SER A 230 -27.45 12.28 33.07
C SER A 230 -28.55 11.57 33.89
N ALA A 231 -28.59 11.78 35.21
CA ALA A 231 -29.65 11.22 36.05
C ALA A 231 -31.04 11.78 35.71
N ALA A 232 -31.12 13.04 35.25
CA ALA A 232 -32.37 13.60 34.73
C ALA A 232 -32.75 12.99 33.37
N TYR A 233 -31.78 12.80 32.47
CA TYR A 233 -31.98 12.17 31.16
C TYR A 233 -32.45 10.72 31.29
N ASP A 234 -31.87 9.92 32.18
CA ASP A 234 -32.22 8.51 32.38
C ASP A 234 -33.71 8.31 32.74
N LYS A 235 -34.34 9.29 33.43
CA LYS A 235 -35.78 9.25 33.73
C LYS A 235 -36.66 9.37 32.50
N VAL A 236 -36.16 9.95 31.41
CA VAL A 236 -36.92 10.23 30.18
C VAL A 236 -36.35 9.54 28.94
N ALA A 237 -35.25 8.81 29.05
CA ALA A 237 -34.51 8.20 27.93
C ALA A 237 -35.36 7.25 27.05
N ASN A 238 -36.48 6.73 27.56
CA ASN A 238 -37.37 5.82 26.85
C ASN A 238 -38.68 6.47 26.37
N SER A 239 -38.85 7.78 26.54
CA SER A 239 -40.08 8.50 26.19
C SER A 239 -40.35 8.42 24.69
N SER A 240 -39.31 8.52 23.86
CA SER A 240 -39.41 8.41 22.40
C SER A 240 -39.84 7.02 21.94
N LEU A 241 -39.41 5.95 22.62
CA LEU A 241 -39.85 4.58 22.34
C LEU A 241 -41.29 4.35 22.80
N ALA A 242 -41.66 4.83 23.98
CA ALA A 242 -43.02 4.77 24.49
C ALA A 242 -44.00 5.51 23.56
N LEU A 243 -43.64 6.71 23.09
CA LEU A 243 -44.42 7.49 22.14
C LEU A 243 -44.64 6.74 20.82
N ARG A 244 -43.63 6.03 20.31
CA ARG A 244 -43.77 5.22 19.09
C ARG A 244 -44.77 4.08 19.28
N ARG A 245 -44.68 3.36 20.40
CA ARG A 245 -45.61 2.27 20.72
C ARG A 245 -47.05 2.77 20.81
N GLU A 246 -47.29 3.88 21.49
CA GLU A 246 -48.66 4.41 21.62
C GLU A 246 -49.21 4.95 20.29
N ASN A 247 -48.37 5.56 19.45
CA ASN A 247 -48.78 5.94 18.09
C ASN A 247 -49.15 4.72 17.22
N GLU A 248 -48.47 3.60 17.39
CA GLU A 248 -48.78 2.36 16.68
C GLU A 248 -50.10 1.75 17.17
N ASN A 249 -50.30 1.68 18.50
CA ASN A 249 -51.57 1.30 19.11
C ASN A 249 -52.74 2.18 18.62
N LEU A 250 -52.53 3.50 18.55
CA LEU A 250 -53.53 4.44 18.06
C LEU A 250 -53.88 4.18 16.58
N ARG A 251 -52.90 3.86 15.74
CA ARG A 251 -53.13 3.54 14.32
C ARG A 251 -53.95 2.27 14.16
N GLU A 252 -53.59 1.21 14.87
CA GLU A 252 -54.33 -0.06 14.85
C GLU A 252 -55.77 0.13 15.32
N LEU A 253 -55.96 0.85 16.44
CA LEU A 253 -57.28 1.13 17.00
C LEU A 253 -58.12 2.01 16.06
N THR A 254 -57.51 2.99 15.40
CA THR A 254 -58.20 3.85 14.42
C THR A 254 -58.68 3.04 13.21
N SER A 255 -57.85 2.10 12.72
CA SER A 255 -58.27 1.18 11.64
C SER A 255 -59.45 0.31 12.08
N ARG A 256 -59.38 -0.27 13.28
CA ARG A 256 -60.46 -1.10 13.84
C ARG A 256 -61.77 -0.33 13.99
N ILE A 257 -61.72 0.93 14.40
CA ILE A 257 -62.92 1.80 14.47
C ILE A 257 -63.49 2.03 13.07
N ALA A 258 -62.64 2.28 12.05
CA ALA A 258 -63.10 2.49 10.67
C ALA A 258 -63.76 1.24 10.08
N ASP A 259 -63.18 0.06 10.28
CA ASP A 259 -63.75 -1.23 9.85
C ASP A 259 -65.10 -1.46 10.52
N ARG A 260 -65.18 -1.25 11.84
CA ARG A 260 -66.41 -1.42 12.62
C ARG A 260 -67.49 -0.42 12.21
N GLN A 261 -67.13 0.81 11.84
CA GLN A 261 -68.07 1.77 11.24
C GLN A 261 -68.59 1.34 9.88
N SER A 262 -67.78 0.63 9.09
CA SER A 262 -68.24 0.02 7.82
C SER A 262 -69.23 -1.12 8.10
N ASP A 263 -68.92 -2.00 9.05
CA ASP A 263 -69.80 -3.10 9.47
C ASP A 263 -71.14 -2.59 10.01
N ILE A 264 -71.12 -1.55 10.85
CA ILE A 264 -72.35 -0.92 11.37
C ILE A 264 -73.20 -0.38 10.22
N ARG A 265 -72.60 0.25 9.21
CA ARG A 265 -73.32 0.73 8.02
C ARG A 265 -73.92 -0.43 7.23
N ALA A 266 -73.16 -1.51 7.02
CA ALA A 266 -73.62 -2.71 6.33
C ALA A 266 -74.82 -3.35 7.06
N VAL A 267 -74.69 -3.61 8.37
CA VAL A 267 -75.76 -4.19 9.17
C VAL A 267 -76.96 -3.25 9.29
N SER A 268 -76.77 -1.92 9.36
CA SER A 268 -77.90 -0.98 9.34
C SER A 268 -78.69 -1.05 8.03
N SER A 269 -78.01 -1.26 6.89
CA SER A 269 -78.68 -1.44 5.60
C SER A 269 -79.42 -2.79 5.51
N GLU A 270 -78.87 -3.83 6.15
CA GLU A 270 -79.53 -5.13 6.30
C GLU A 270 -80.82 -4.99 7.11
N ILE A 271 -80.78 -4.28 8.24
CA ILE A 271 -81.95 -3.98 9.09
C ILE A 271 -83.03 -3.26 8.26
N SER A 272 -82.69 -2.17 7.57
CA SER A 272 -83.65 -1.44 6.72
C SER A 272 -84.30 -2.32 5.67
N ARG A 273 -83.52 -3.18 4.99
CA ARG A 273 -84.05 -4.10 3.97
C ARG A 273 -84.99 -5.15 4.54
N GLN A 274 -84.69 -5.70 5.73
CA GLN A 274 -85.60 -6.65 6.37
C GLN A 274 -86.87 -5.96 6.90
N GLN A 275 -86.75 -4.71 7.38
CA GLN A 275 -87.88 -3.90 7.82
C GLN A 275 -88.86 -3.62 6.65
N GLU A 276 -88.35 -3.23 5.49
CA GLU A 276 -89.17 -3.06 4.27
C GLU A 276 -89.87 -4.37 3.86
N ARG A 277 -89.18 -5.51 3.94
CA ARG A 277 -89.78 -6.84 3.66
C ARG A 277 -90.90 -7.19 4.64
N ILE A 278 -90.73 -6.89 5.93
CA ILE A 278 -91.74 -7.09 6.96
C ILE A 278 -92.98 -6.25 6.65
N GLU A 279 -92.81 -4.96 6.37
CA GLU A 279 -93.90 -4.04 6.06
C GLU A 279 -94.68 -4.47 4.81
N SER A 280 -93.98 -4.88 3.75
CA SER A 280 -94.60 -5.42 2.52
C SER A 280 -95.42 -6.69 2.77
N CYS A 281 -94.90 -7.63 3.57
CA CYS A 281 -95.64 -8.85 3.91
C CYS A 281 -96.87 -8.55 4.79
N GLN A 282 -96.76 -7.59 5.73
CA GLN A 282 -97.86 -7.19 6.60
C GLN A 282 -99.01 -6.53 5.83
N GLN A 283 -98.71 -5.69 4.83
CA GLN A 283 -99.73 -5.07 3.97
C GLN A 283 -100.57 -6.09 3.20
N ILE A 284 -99.94 -7.17 2.68
CA ILE A 284 -100.66 -8.24 1.97
C ILE A 284 -101.53 -9.05 2.94
N ILE A 285 -101.04 -9.30 4.16
CA ILE A 285 -101.78 -10.06 5.19
C ILE A 285 -103.01 -9.30 5.68
N THR A 286 -102.96 -7.96 5.75
CA THR A 286 -104.14 -7.15 6.12
C THR A 286 -105.30 -7.25 5.12
N GLN A 287 -105.04 -7.62 3.86
CA GLN A 287 -106.07 -7.82 2.82
C GLN A 287 -106.58 -9.29 2.76
N SER A 288 -106.24 -10.12 3.73
CA SER A 288 -106.47 -11.57 3.66
C SER A 288 -107.94 -12.01 3.65
N GLU A 289 -108.84 -11.27 4.28
CA GLU A 289 -110.29 -11.57 4.27
C GLU A 289 -110.91 -11.32 2.89
N GLU A 290 -110.51 -10.24 2.21
CA GLU A 290 -111.00 -9.84 0.89
C GLU A 290 -110.54 -10.82 -0.20
N ILE A 291 -109.25 -11.21 -0.17
CA ILE A 291 -108.64 -12.13 -1.14
C ILE A 291 -109.29 -13.52 -1.07
N LYS A 292 -109.57 -14.02 0.14
CA LYS A 292 -110.21 -15.34 0.35
C LYS A 292 -111.66 -15.36 -0.13
N ALA A 293 -112.42 -14.29 0.13
CA ALA A 293 -113.82 -14.19 -0.30
C ALA A 293 -113.95 -14.15 -1.83
N GLY A 294 -113.07 -13.42 -2.51
CA GLY A 294 -113.03 -13.37 -3.98
C GLY A 294 -112.62 -14.70 -4.64
N TYR A 295 -111.70 -15.45 -4.03
CA TYR A 295 -111.27 -16.77 -4.53
C TYR A 295 -112.38 -17.84 -4.43
N ALA A 296 -113.20 -17.81 -3.37
CA ALA A 296 -114.31 -18.75 -3.19
C ALA A 296 -115.41 -18.58 -4.27
N GLN A 297 -115.69 -17.35 -4.70
CA GLN A 297 -116.66 -17.05 -5.77
C GLN A 297 -116.18 -17.56 -7.14
N LEU A 298 -114.86 -17.52 -7.40
CA LEU A 298 -114.27 -18.06 -8.63
C LEU A 298 -114.42 -19.59 -8.74
N GLN A 299 -114.27 -20.31 -7.62
CA GLN A 299 -114.40 -21.77 -7.58
C GLN A 299 -115.84 -22.24 -7.83
N ALA A 300 -116.83 -21.54 -7.27
CA ALA A 300 -118.25 -21.84 -7.52
C ALA A 300 -118.64 -21.68 -9.00
N ALA A 301 -118.14 -20.64 -9.67
CA ALA A 301 -118.40 -20.41 -11.09
C ALA A 301 -117.74 -21.45 -12.02
N ARG A 302 -116.58 -22.01 -11.63
CA ARG A 302 -115.89 -23.07 -12.40
C ARG A 302 -116.66 -24.39 -12.39
N ASN A 303 -117.28 -24.75 -11.26
CA ASN A 303 -118.03 -26.00 -11.14
C ASN A 303 -119.28 -26.01 -12.03
N SER A 304 -120.02 -24.90 -12.10
CA SER A 304 -121.22 -24.81 -12.96
C SER A 304 -120.91 -24.79 -14.46
N GLN A 305 -119.68 -24.45 -14.87
CA GLN A 305 -119.25 -24.51 -16.27
C GLN A 305 -119.05 -25.94 -16.76
N SER A 306 -118.65 -26.85 -15.86
CA SER A 306 -118.39 -28.25 -16.21
C SER A 306 -119.66 -29.02 -16.59
N ALA A 307 -120.80 -28.75 -15.93
CA ALA A 307 -122.07 -29.43 -16.17
C ALA A 307 -122.75 -29.06 -17.50
N LEU A 308 -122.66 -27.78 -17.92
CA LEU A 308 -123.21 -27.30 -19.20
C LEU A 308 -122.35 -27.71 -20.41
N ALA A 309 -121.04 -27.90 -20.20
CA ALA A 309 -120.13 -28.38 -21.24
C ALA A 309 -120.41 -29.84 -21.66
N GLU A 310 -120.94 -30.67 -20.74
CA GLU A 310 -121.22 -32.09 -20.99
C GLU A 310 -122.48 -32.31 -21.86
N GLN A 311 -123.50 -31.46 -21.70
CA GLN A 311 -124.72 -31.48 -22.53
C GLN A 311 -124.48 -30.94 -23.96
N LEU A 312 -123.64 -29.90 -24.09
CA LEU A 312 -123.20 -29.39 -25.40
C LEU A 312 -122.33 -30.42 -26.16
N ALA A 313 -121.52 -31.21 -25.44
CA ALA A 313 -120.67 -32.23 -26.04
C ALA A 313 -121.48 -33.37 -26.70
N GLN A 314 -122.59 -33.82 -26.10
CA GLN A 314 -123.42 -34.90 -26.66
C GLN A 314 -124.23 -34.46 -27.90
N GLN A 315 -124.71 -33.21 -27.92
CA GLN A 315 -125.37 -32.64 -29.10
C GLN A 315 -124.38 -32.44 -30.26
N GLN A 316 -123.17 -31.96 -29.95
CA GLN A 316 -122.10 -31.79 -30.93
C GLN A 316 -121.58 -33.12 -31.48
N GLU A 317 -121.56 -34.20 -30.70
CA GLU A 317 -121.06 -35.51 -31.13
C GLU A 317 -121.97 -36.20 -32.17
N LEU A 318 -123.29 -36.16 -31.97
CA LEU A 318 -124.25 -36.68 -32.96
C LEU A 318 -124.33 -35.81 -34.21
N GLN A 319 -124.18 -34.49 -34.06
CA GLN A 319 -124.08 -33.57 -35.19
C GLN A 319 -122.77 -33.76 -35.98
N ARG A 320 -121.64 -34.00 -35.28
CA ARG A 320 -120.37 -34.40 -35.88
C ARG A 320 -120.51 -35.72 -36.62
N ARG A 321 -121.21 -36.72 -36.10
CA ARG A 321 -121.34 -38.03 -36.76
C ARG A 321 -122.20 -37.97 -38.03
N CYS A 322 -123.28 -37.20 -38.05
CA CYS A 322 -124.03 -36.89 -39.28
C CYS A 322 -123.19 -36.08 -40.28
N HIS A 323 -122.51 -35.02 -39.83
CA HIS A 323 -121.61 -34.24 -40.67
C HIS A 323 -120.40 -35.05 -41.14
N GLN A 324 -119.95 -36.04 -40.38
CA GLN A 324 -118.83 -36.92 -40.70
C GLN A 324 -119.25 -37.93 -41.76
N LEU A 325 -120.44 -38.54 -41.69
CA LEU A 325 -120.92 -39.44 -42.74
C LEU A 325 -121.30 -38.68 -44.02
N GLU A 326 -121.82 -37.46 -43.91
CA GLU A 326 -122.02 -36.52 -45.02
C GLU A 326 -120.69 -36.06 -45.60
N ARG A 327 -119.72 -35.73 -44.74
CA ARG A 327 -118.35 -35.45 -45.16
C ARG A 327 -117.74 -36.65 -45.80
N GLU A 328 -117.79 -37.87 -45.27
CA GLU A 328 -117.13 -39.04 -45.84
C GLU A 328 -117.72 -39.40 -47.20
N LEU A 329 -119.03 -39.22 -47.39
CA LEU A 329 -119.67 -39.40 -48.70
C LEU A 329 -119.35 -38.26 -49.68
N ALA A 330 -119.40 -37.01 -49.21
CA ALA A 330 -118.98 -35.84 -49.97
C ALA A 330 -117.46 -35.76 -50.14
N GLU A 331 -116.67 -36.44 -49.32
CA GLU A 331 -115.23 -36.57 -49.35
C GLU A 331 -114.85 -37.74 -50.23
N GLN A 332 -115.69 -38.75 -50.44
CA GLN A 332 -115.46 -39.72 -51.51
C GLN A 332 -115.79 -39.11 -52.87
N ALA A 333 -116.88 -38.34 -52.97
CA ALA A 333 -117.21 -37.56 -54.16
C ALA A 333 -116.16 -36.46 -54.41
N ALA A 334 -115.88 -35.63 -53.42
CA ALA A 334 -114.89 -34.58 -53.46
C ALA A 334 -113.46 -35.10 -53.33
N ALA A 335 -113.17 -36.33 -52.91
CA ALA A 335 -111.82 -36.89 -53.08
C ALA A 335 -111.64 -37.25 -54.53
N LEU A 336 -112.61 -37.88 -55.19
CA LEU A 336 -112.51 -38.12 -56.62
C LEU A 336 -112.50 -36.81 -57.42
N GLU A 337 -113.31 -35.81 -57.05
CA GLU A 337 -113.30 -34.49 -57.69
C GLU A 337 -112.10 -33.62 -57.27
N ARG A 338 -111.62 -33.68 -56.03
CA ARG A 338 -110.35 -33.04 -55.63
C ARG A 338 -109.19 -33.75 -56.27
N ASP A 339 -109.19 -35.05 -56.43
CA ASP A 339 -108.13 -35.79 -57.11
C ASP A 339 -108.15 -35.40 -58.58
N ALA A 340 -109.31 -35.34 -59.24
CA ALA A 340 -109.42 -34.80 -60.58
C ALA A 340 -109.01 -33.32 -60.66
N HIS A 341 -109.39 -32.48 -59.70
CA HIS A 341 -109.04 -31.06 -59.68
C HIS A 341 -107.56 -30.82 -59.32
N VAL A 342 -106.99 -31.59 -58.41
CA VAL A 342 -105.57 -31.60 -58.01
C VAL A 342 -104.74 -32.12 -59.18
N ILE A 343 -105.19 -33.14 -59.89
CA ILE A 343 -104.53 -33.60 -61.10
C ILE A 343 -104.65 -32.53 -62.20
N ARG A 344 -105.80 -31.84 -62.37
CA ARG A 344 -105.92 -30.70 -63.31
C ARG A 344 -105.06 -29.49 -62.94
N GLU A 345 -105.00 -29.11 -61.66
CA GLU A 345 -104.16 -28.03 -61.15
C GLU A 345 -102.68 -28.42 -61.14
N ARG A 346 -102.34 -29.69 -60.88
CA ARG A 346 -100.99 -30.23 -61.12
C ARG A 346 -100.65 -30.19 -62.59
N ILE A 347 -101.55 -30.58 -63.48
CA ILE A 347 -101.33 -30.47 -64.93
C ILE A 347 -101.12 -29.01 -65.32
N ARG A 348 -101.90 -28.05 -64.79
CA ARG A 348 -101.69 -26.60 -65.02
C ARG A 348 -100.39 -26.07 -64.43
N ALA A 349 -100.04 -26.48 -63.21
CA ALA A 349 -98.84 -26.07 -62.50
C ALA A 349 -97.57 -26.69 -63.12
N LEU A 350 -97.64 -27.96 -63.54
CA LEU A 350 -96.59 -28.66 -64.28
C LEU A 350 -96.47 -28.09 -65.70
N GLN A 351 -97.57 -27.71 -66.36
CA GLN A 351 -97.54 -26.95 -67.62
C GLN A 351 -96.90 -25.56 -67.45
N GLY A 352 -97.14 -24.89 -66.33
CA GLY A 352 -96.46 -23.63 -65.96
C GLY A 352 -94.98 -23.82 -65.60
N ALA A 353 -94.62 -24.93 -64.96
CA ALA A 353 -93.24 -25.27 -64.61
C ALA A 353 -92.40 -25.73 -65.82
N VAL A 354 -93.05 -26.28 -66.85
CA VAL A 354 -92.43 -26.66 -68.13
C VAL A 354 -92.29 -25.45 -69.06
N SER A 355 -93.26 -24.51 -69.08
CA SER A 355 -93.21 -23.32 -69.95
C SER A 355 -92.34 -22.17 -69.43
N ALA A 356 -91.95 -22.19 -68.15
CA ALA A 356 -91.03 -21.23 -67.54
C ALA A 356 -89.54 -21.64 -67.65
N ALA A 357 -89.22 -22.77 -68.30
CA ALA A 357 -87.86 -23.25 -68.51
C ALA A 357 -87.36 -22.84 -69.92
N ALA A 358 -86.80 -21.63 -70.04
CA ALA A 358 -86.03 -21.26 -71.22
C ALA A 358 -84.58 -21.78 -71.09
N GLU A 359 -84.16 -22.55 -72.07
CA GLU A 359 -82.81 -23.08 -72.27
C GLU A 359 -81.80 -21.96 -72.53
N HIS A 360 -80.83 -21.79 -71.62
CA HIS A 360 -79.40 -21.46 -71.83
C HIS A 360 -78.83 -20.96 -70.50
N ASP A 361 -77.96 -21.76 -69.86
CA ASP A 361 -76.92 -21.32 -68.90
C ASP A 361 -76.30 -22.50 -68.11
N LEU A 362 -76.92 -23.70 -68.11
CA LEU A 362 -76.47 -24.80 -67.24
C LEU A 362 -75.15 -25.47 -67.67
N ALA A 363 -74.95 -25.68 -68.97
CA ALA A 363 -73.74 -26.35 -69.49
C ALA A 363 -72.47 -25.49 -69.28
N ASP A 364 -72.56 -24.18 -69.49
CA ASP A 364 -71.45 -23.25 -69.26
C ASP A 364 -71.13 -23.10 -67.76
N LEU A 365 -72.15 -23.05 -66.89
CA LEU A 365 -71.95 -22.98 -65.44
C LEU A 365 -71.35 -24.28 -64.87
N GLN A 366 -71.70 -25.46 -65.41
CA GLN A 366 -71.08 -26.73 -65.04
C GLN A 366 -69.60 -26.81 -65.47
N ALA A 367 -69.25 -26.34 -66.66
CA ALA A 367 -67.86 -26.30 -67.12
C ALA A 367 -67.00 -25.32 -66.28
N GLN A 368 -67.55 -24.15 -65.95
CA GLN A 368 -66.87 -23.16 -65.10
C GLN A 368 -66.68 -23.69 -63.66
N LEU A 369 -67.67 -24.36 -63.08
CA LEU A 369 -67.54 -24.91 -61.74
C LEU A 369 -66.55 -26.07 -61.67
N ALA A 370 -66.59 -27.01 -62.62
CA ALA A 370 -65.61 -28.12 -62.69
C ALA A 370 -64.17 -27.60 -62.81
N SER A 371 -63.96 -26.51 -63.57
CA SER A 371 -62.64 -25.87 -63.67
C SER A 371 -62.16 -25.29 -62.32
N LEU A 372 -63.05 -24.66 -61.55
CA LEU A 372 -62.74 -24.07 -60.24
C LEU A 372 -62.61 -25.13 -59.14
N GLU A 373 -63.37 -26.22 -59.18
CA GLU A 373 -63.21 -27.37 -58.27
C GLU A 373 -61.86 -28.06 -58.48
N SER A 374 -61.41 -28.20 -59.74
CA SER A 374 -60.06 -28.68 -60.04
C SER A 374 -58.97 -27.74 -59.49
N LEU A 375 -59.23 -26.43 -59.48
CA LEU A 375 -58.34 -25.40 -58.93
C LEU A 375 -58.32 -25.42 -57.39
N ALA A 376 -59.47 -25.67 -56.76
CA ALA A 376 -59.60 -25.83 -55.32
C ALA A 376 -58.85 -27.07 -54.81
N ALA A 377 -58.95 -28.20 -55.51
CA ALA A 377 -58.17 -29.40 -55.20
C ALA A 377 -56.65 -29.14 -55.34
N ARG A 378 -56.22 -28.40 -56.37
CA ARG A 378 -54.82 -27.97 -56.53
C ARG A 378 -54.35 -27.04 -55.41
N ARG A 379 -55.19 -26.09 -54.97
CA ARG A 379 -54.92 -25.24 -53.80
C ARG A 379 -54.69 -26.08 -52.54
N ASP A 380 -55.54 -27.07 -52.29
CA ASP A 380 -55.42 -27.91 -51.09
C ASP A 380 -54.17 -28.77 -51.11
N GLN A 381 -53.82 -29.33 -52.28
CA GLN A 381 -52.56 -30.06 -52.46
C GLN A 381 -51.33 -29.15 -52.28
N ALA A 382 -51.36 -27.94 -52.84
CA ALA A 382 -50.28 -26.96 -52.65
C ALA A 382 -50.13 -26.51 -51.20
N ASN A 383 -51.24 -26.30 -50.47
CA ASN A 383 -51.20 -25.97 -49.04
C ASN A 383 -50.54 -27.07 -48.22
N ARG A 384 -50.88 -28.35 -48.48
CA ARG A 384 -50.21 -29.49 -47.85
C ARG A 384 -48.72 -29.55 -48.20
N THR A 385 -48.38 -29.21 -49.44
CA THR A 385 -46.99 -29.20 -49.93
C THR A 385 -46.18 -28.08 -49.26
N VAL A 386 -46.75 -26.88 -49.10
CA VAL A 386 -46.12 -25.76 -48.39
C VAL A 386 -45.88 -26.11 -46.92
N GLN A 387 -46.84 -26.76 -46.25
CA GLN A 387 -46.65 -27.20 -44.87
C GLN A 387 -45.54 -28.25 -44.76
N ALA A 388 -45.54 -29.27 -45.62
CA ALA A 388 -44.48 -30.27 -45.66
C ALA A 388 -43.09 -29.63 -45.92
N LEU A 389 -42.99 -28.69 -46.87
CA LEU A 389 -41.75 -27.97 -47.16
C LEU A 389 -41.31 -27.08 -45.98
N ARG A 390 -42.25 -26.50 -45.22
CA ARG A 390 -41.92 -25.76 -43.99
C ARG A 390 -41.34 -26.68 -42.93
N GLU A 391 -41.94 -27.85 -42.72
CA GLU A 391 -41.44 -28.86 -41.77
C GLU A 391 -40.04 -29.35 -42.18
N GLU A 392 -39.83 -29.66 -43.45
CA GLU A 392 -38.56 -30.13 -44.01
C GLU A 392 -37.46 -29.04 -43.93
N ARG A 393 -37.81 -27.78 -44.24
CA ARG A 393 -36.92 -26.63 -44.03
C ARG A 393 -36.52 -26.48 -42.56
N THR A 394 -37.46 -26.66 -41.64
CA THR A 394 -37.20 -26.53 -40.20
C THR A 394 -36.26 -27.65 -39.72
N ALA A 395 -36.44 -28.88 -40.23
CA ALA A 395 -35.54 -30.00 -39.95
C ALA A 395 -34.11 -29.76 -40.48
N LEU A 396 -33.97 -29.26 -41.72
CA LEU A 396 -32.66 -28.94 -42.30
C LEU A 396 -31.96 -27.76 -41.60
N LEU A 397 -32.71 -26.77 -41.11
CA LEU A 397 -32.14 -25.69 -40.27
C LEU A 397 -31.63 -26.22 -38.93
N ALA A 398 -32.36 -27.13 -38.29
CA ALA A 398 -31.90 -27.80 -37.07
C ALA A 398 -30.64 -28.65 -37.35
N GLN A 399 -30.58 -29.33 -38.50
CA GLN A 399 -29.39 -30.07 -38.93
C GLN A 399 -28.20 -29.13 -39.18
N GLN A 400 -28.38 -27.99 -39.87
CA GLN A 400 -27.33 -26.97 -40.03
C GLN A 400 -26.83 -26.44 -38.68
N ALA A 401 -27.73 -26.19 -37.73
CA ALA A 401 -27.35 -25.73 -36.39
C ALA A 401 -26.48 -26.77 -35.67
N THR A 402 -26.84 -28.05 -35.78
CA THR A 402 -26.06 -29.17 -35.23
C THR A 402 -24.70 -29.28 -35.90
N LEU A 403 -24.65 -29.32 -37.23
CA LEU A 403 -23.41 -29.37 -38.03
C LEU A 403 -22.50 -28.16 -37.77
N ARG A 404 -23.07 -26.97 -37.52
CA ARG A 404 -22.30 -25.78 -37.15
C ARG A 404 -21.68 -25.91 -35.77
N SER A 405 -22.43 -26.43 -34.79
CA SER A 405 -21.93 -26.67 -33.42
C SER A 405 -20.83 -27.75 -33.37
N GLU A 406 -21.02 -28.85 -34.10
CA GLU A 406 -20.02 -29.92 -34.24
C GLU A 406 -18.82 -29.42 -35.04
N GLY A 407 -19.05 -28.60 -36.07
CA GLY A 407 -18.00 -27.99 -36.88
C GLY A 407 -17.14 -27.01 -36.10
N THR A 408 -17.72 -26.23 -35.19
CA THR A 408 -16.94 -25.40 -34.25
C THR A 408 -16.12 -26.26 -33.31
N ALA A 409 -16.68 -27.34 -32.76
CA ALA A 409 -15.94 -28.26 -31.88
C ALA A 409 -14.78 -28.97 -32.59
N ILE A 410 -14.95 -29.39 -33.86
CA ILE A 410 -13.88 -29.99 -34.65
C ILE A 410 -12.81 -28.94 -35.01
N ASN A 411 -13.18 -27.71 -35.37
CA ASN A 411 -12.20 -26.65 -35.63
C ASN A 411 -11.38 -26.29 -34.39
N GLU A 412 -12.01 -26.22 -33.20
CA GLU A 412 -11.28 -26.02 -31.94
C GLU A 412 -10.31 -27.19 -31.64
N ARG A 413 -10.73 -28.43 -31.92
CA ARG A 413 -9.85 -29.62 -31.80
C ARG A 413 -8.68 -29.56 -32.78
N LEU A 414 -8.92 -29.17 -34.04
CA LEU A 414 -7.89 -28.97 -35.06
C LEU A 414 -6.89 -27.87 -34.67
N GLU A 415 -7.36 -26.73 -34.15
CA GLU A 415 -6.47 -25.67 -33.67
C GLU A 415 -5.63 -26.10 -32.47
N ARG A 416 -6.24 -26.81 -31.50
CA ARG A 416 -5.53 -27.33 -30.32
C ARG A 416 -4.47 -28.37 -30.69
N LEU A 417 -4.78 -29.31 -31.59
CA LEU A 417 -3.82 -30.30 -32.08
C LEU A 417 -2.74 -29.67 -32.99
N GLY A 418 -3.10 -28.68 -33.80
CA GLY A 418 -2.17 -28.01 -34.73
C GLY A 418 -1.11 -27.13 -34.06
N ARG A 419 -1.36 -26.63 -32.84
CA ARG A 419 -0.41 -25.84 -32.04
C ARG A 419 0.42 -26.66 -31.04
N ALA A 420 0.29 -28.00 -31.04
CA ALA A 420 0.96 -28.87 -30.07
C ALA A 420 2.35 -29.31 -30.58
N ASP A 421 3.42 -28.71 -30.04
CA ASP A 421 4.83 -28.98 -30.36
C ASP A 421 5.56 -29.87 -29.31
N GLY A 422 4.81 -30.69 -28.57
CA GLY A 422 5.34 -31.57 -27.51
C GLY A 422 4.71 -32.96 -27.47
N ALA A 423 5.39 -33.91 -26.82
CA ALA A 423 5.10 -35.36 -26.84
C ALA A 423 3.80 -35.83 -26.14
N THR A 424 2.84 -34.94 -25.87
CA THR A 424 1.60 -35.25 -25.11
C THR A 424 0.37 -34.62 -25.78
N CYS A 425 -0.68 -35.41 -25.96
CA CYS A 425 -1.89 -35.06 -26.71
C CYS A 425 -2.81 -34.14 -25.89
N PRO A 426 -3.11 -32.92 -26.36
CA PRO A 426 -3.95 -31.96 -25.63
C PRO A 426 -5.45 -32.27 -25.64
N LEU A 427 -5.91 -33.33 -26.32
CA LEU A 427 -7.32 -33.72 -26.35
C LEU A 427 -7.67 -34.88 -25.41
N CYS A 428 -6.71 -35.78 -25.12
CA CYS A 428 -6.95 -36.98 -24.30
C CYS A 428 -5.81 -37.29 -23.30
N GLY A 429 -4.72 -36.51 -23.28
CA GLY A 429 -3.62 -36.64 -22.33
C GLY A 429 -2.60 -37.75 -22.58
N GLY A 430 -2.76 -38.57 -23.62
CA GLY A 430 -1.81 -39.66 -23.97
C GLY A 430 -0.55 -39.17 -24.71
N ALA A 431 0.47 -40.03 -24.87
CA ALA A 431 1.68 -39.68 -25.63
C ALA A 431 1.36 -39.45 -27.11
N LEU A 432 1.77 -38.30 -27.68
CA LEU A 432 1.49 -37.93 -29.07
C LEU A 432 2.80 -37.88 -29.87
N THR A 433 2.96 -38.80 -30.82
CA THR A 433 4.06 -38.79 -31.80
C THR A 433 3.66 -37.96 -33.02
N ALA A 434 4.65 -37.39 -33.73
CA ALA A 434 4.41 -36.53 -34.89
C ALA A 434 3.53 -37.20 -35.97
N GLN A 435 3.78 -38.48 -36.27
CA GLN A 435 2.99 -39.26 -37.22
C GLN A 435 1.51 -39.39 -36.78
N HIS A 436 1.26 -39.67 -35.49
CA HIS A 436 -0.10 -39.84 -34.96
C HIS A 436 -0.86 -38.51 -34.87
N ARG A 437 -0.14 -37.40 -34.65
CA ARG A 437 -0.70 -36.04 -34.73
C ARG A 437 -1.17 -35.74 -36.15
N ASP A 438 -0.34 -36.02 -37.15
CA ASP A 438 -0.65 -35.73 -38.55
C ASP A 438 -1.79 -36.62 -39.07
N ASP A 439 -1.86 -37.90 -38.66
CA ASP A 439 -2.99 -38.79 -38.96
C ASP A 439 -4.30 -38.30 -38.31
N MET A 440 -4.28 -37.89 -37.02
CA MET A 440 -5.46 -37.31 -36.36
C MET A 440 -5.88 -35.97 -36.97
N LEU A 441 -4.92 -35.12 -37.35
CA LEU A 441 -5.19 -33.87 -38.06
C LEU A 441 -5.83 -34.15 -39.42
N ALA A 442 -5.32 -35.12 -40.18
CA ALA A 442 -5.90 -35.53 -41.46
C ALA A 442 -7.31 -36.11 -41.28
N GLN A 443 -7.55 -36.93 -40.25
CA GLN A 443 -8.88 -37.48 -39.95
C GLN A 443 -9.89 -36.39 -39.56
N LEU A 444 -9.49 -35.46 -38.68
CA LEU A 444 -10.33 -34.34 -38.26
C LEU A 444 -10.54 -33.32 -39.38
N GLN A 445 -9.56 -33.13 -40.26
CA GLN A 445 -9.69 -32.31 -41.48
C GLN A 445 -10.67 -32.95 -42.47
N ALA A 446 -10.56 -34.26 -42.71
CA ALA A 446 -11.51 -34.99 -43.53
C ALA A 446 -12.93 -34.91 -42.96
N GLN A 447 -13.10 -35.13 -41.64
CA GLN A 447 -14.41 -34.97 -40.97
C GLN A 447 -14.95 -33.54 -41.08
N ARG A 448 -14.10 -32.51 -40.92
CA ARG A 448 -14.51 -31.12 -41.11
C ARG A 448 -14.96 -30.86 -42.55
N ASP A 449 -14.23 -31.39 -43.53
CA ASP A 449 -14.50 -31.13 -44.94
C ASP A 449 -15.74 -31.88 -45.43
N ASP A 450 -15.97 -33.12 -44.98
CA ASP A 450 -17.23 -33.84 -45.15
C ASP A 450 -18.40 -33.05 -44.52
N MET A 451 -18.23 -32.57 -43.29
CA MET A 451 -19.29 -31.83 -42.62
C MET A 451 -19.55 -30.46 -43.27
N ARG A 452 -18.52 -29.81 -43.81
CA ARG A 452 -18.67 -28.61 -44.66
C ARG A 452 -19.35 -28.91 -45.99
N GLN A 453 -19.15 -30.11 -46.54
CA GLN A 453 -19.84 -30.54 -47.75
C GLN A 453 -21.33 -30.77 -47.44
N VAL A 454 -21.65 -31.52 -46.39
CA VAL A 454 -23.04 -31.71 -45.92
C VAL A 454 -23.70 -30.37 -45.57
N TYR A 455 -22.99 -29.45 -44.92
CA TYR A 455 -23.51 -28.11 -44.63
C TYR A 455 -23.82 -27.33 -45.92
N ARG A 456 -22.96 -27.41 -46.94
CA ARG A 456 -23.18 -26.80 -48.26
C ARG A 456 -24.38 -27.44 -48.96
N ASP A 457 -24.52 -28.75 -48.91
CA ASP A 457 -25.64 -29.48 -49.50
C ASP A 457 -26.96 -29.12 -48.81
N CYS A 458 -26.98 -29.06 -47.46
CA CYS A 458 -28.12 -28.55 -46.70
C CYS A 458 -28.45 -27.10 -47.09
N ASN A 459 -27.46 -26.24 -47.31
CA ASN A 459 -27.69 -24.85 -47.69
C ASN A 459 -28.28 -24.71 -49.10
N MET A 460 -27.81 -25.52 -50.06
CA MET A 460 -28.40 -25.59 -51.39
C MET A 460 -29.83 -26.14 -51.33
N ALA A 461 -30.07 -27.20 -50.56
CA ALA A 461 -31.39 -27.78 -50.37
C ALA A 461 -32.37 -26.79 -49.71
N LEU A 462 -31.93 -26.04 -48.70
CA LEU A 462 -32.72 -24.96 -48.09
C LEU A 462 -33.09 -23.88 -49.12
N GLY A 463 -32.14 -23.49 -49.99
CA GLY A 463 -32.40 -22.53 -51.06
C GLY A 463 -33.38 -23.05 -52.12
N GLU A 464 -33.34 -24.34 -52.47
CA GLU A 464 -34.33 -24.96 -53.36
C GLU A 464 -35.71 -25.08 -52.69
N ILE A 465 -35.76 -25.47 -51.42
CA ILE A 465 -37.00 -25.57 -50.64
C ILE A 465 -37.64 -24.19 -50.51
N ASP A 466 -36.88 -23.13 -50.21
CA ASP A 466 -37.41 -21.77 -50.12
C ASP A 466 -37.95 -21.30 -51.48
N LYS A 467 -37.25 -21.55 -52.59
CA LYS A 467 -37.77 -21.23 -53.95
C LYS A 467 -39.05 -21.99 -54.28
N ARG A 468 -39.12 -23.30 -53.95
CA ARG A 468 -40.31 -24.13 -54.19
C ARG A 468 -41.46 -23.69 -53.29
N ARG A 469 -41.20 -23.36 -52.03
CA ARG A 469 -42.20 -22.83 -51.10
C ARG A 469 -42.75 -21.50 -51.59
N GLU A 470 -41.90 -20.55 -51.96
CA GLU A 470 -42.32 -19.24 -52.47
C GLU A 470 -43.06 -19.32 -53.80
N ALA A 471 -42.73 -20.29 -54.67
CA ALA A 471 -43.51 -20.56 -55.87
C ALA A 471 -44.93 -21.06 -55.51
N GLN A 472 -45.03 -22.03 -54.61
CA GLN A 472 -46.32 -22.56 -54.15
C GLN A 472 -47.15 -21.52 -53.37
N GLU A 473 -46.51 -20.69 -52.54
CA GLU A 473 -47.17 -19.61 -51.79
C GLU A 473 -47.70 -18.51 -52.72
N ARG A 474 -46.99 -18.18 -53.82
CA ARG A 474 -47.50 -17.28 -54.86
C ARG A 474 -48.70 -17.86 -55.59
N ASP A 475 -48.64 -19.13 -55.97
CA ASP A 475 -49.76 -19.82 -56.63
C ASP A 475 -50.99 -19.89 -55.72
N LEU A 476 -50.80 -20.19 -54.43
CA LEU A 476 -51.86 -20.19 -53.42
C LEU A 476 -52.56 -18.83 -53.31
N LEU A 477 -51.81 -17.74 -53.35
CA LEU A 477 -52.36 -16.38 -53.29
C LEU A 477 -53.19 -16.04 -54.54
N LEU A 478 -52.70 -16.44 -55.72
CA LEU A 478 -53.37 -16.23 -56.99
C LEU A 478 -54.64 -17.08 -57.14
N TRP A 479 -54.61 -18.33 -56.68
CA TRP A 479 -55.77 -19.22 -56.66
C TRP A 479 -56.81 -18.82 -55.61
N ALA A 480 -56.40 -18.34 -54.43
CA ALA A 480 -57.32 -17.81 -53.43
C ALA A 480 -58.13 -16.62 -53.97
N GLN A 481 -57.53 -15.77 -54.81
CA GLN A 481 -58.20 -14.65 -55.45
C GLN A 481 -59.21 -15.11 -56.52
N ARG A 482 -58.87 -16.14 -57.32
CA ARG A 482 -59.78 -16.71 -58.34
C ARG A 482 -60.93 -17.53 -57.76
N LEU A 483 -60.72 -18.19 -56.62
CA LEU A 483 -61.74 -18.99 -55.92
C LEU A 483 -62.73 -18.14 -55.09
N ARG A 484 -62.50 -16.83 -54.95
CA ARG A 484 -63.34 -15.93 -54.14
C ARG A 484 -64.81 -15.92 -54.57
N ASN A 485 -65.09 -16.17 -55.85
CA ASN A 485 -66.44 -16.17 -56.42
C ASN A 485 -67.07 -17.58 -56.54
N MET A 486 -66.37 -18.62 -56.09
CA MET A 486 -66.82 -20.03 -56.18
C MET A 486 -68.14 -20.31 -55.44
N PRO A 487 -68.38 -19.79 -54.21
CA PRO A 487 -69.66 -20.02 -53.53
C PRO A 487 -70.86 -19.45 -54.29
N GLY A 488 -70.69 -18.29 -54.93
CA GLY A 488 -71.73 -17.66 -55.75
C GLY A 488 -72.05 -18.44 -57.03
N LEU A 489 -71.05 -19.07 -57.64
CA LEU A 489 -71.24 -19.96 -58.79
C LEU A 489 -71.88 -21.31 -58.37
N GLN A 490 -71.51 -21.88 -57.23
CA GLN A 490 -72.15 -23.10 -56.69
C GLN A 490 -73.63 -22.86 -56.36
N GLN A 491 -73.95 -21.69 -55.83
CA GLN A 491 -75.33 -21.29 -55.54
C GLN A 491 -76.15 -21.11 -56.83
N ARG A 492 -75.56 -20.50 -57.88
CA ARG A 492 -76.20 -20.34 -59.20
C ARG A 492 -76.35 -21.65 -59.96
N MET A 493 -75.35 -22.54 -59.92
CA MET A 493 -75.42 -23.87 -60.54
C MET A 493 -76.42 -24.77 -59.80
N GLY A 494 -76.44 -24.74 -58.47
CA GLY A 494 -77.42 -25.46 -57.66
C GLY A 494 -78.85 -25.01 -57.96
N ALA A 495 -79.06 -23.70 -58.10
CA ALA A 495 -80.35 -23.17 -58.53
C ALA A 495 -80.71 -23.59 -59.96
N ALA A 496 -79.80 -23.44 -60.93
CA ALA A 496 -80.06 -23.77 -62.33
C ALA A 496 -80.25 -25.28 -62.58
N SER A 497 -79.48 -26.14 -61.89
CA SER A 497 -79.58 -27.60 -62.00
C SER A 497 -80.87 -28.12 -61.36
N GLU A 498 -81.27 -27.54 -60.23
CA GLU A 498 -82.55 -27.83 -59.61
C GLU A 498 -83.71 -27.36 -60.50
N HIS A 499 -83.60 -26.21 -61.17
CA HIS A 499 -84.60 -25.74 -62.13
C HIS A 499 -84.71 -26.64 -63.36
N ALA A 500 -83.60 -27.08 -63.96
CA ALA A 500 -83.61 -28.01 -65.10
C ALA A 500 -84.15 -29.40 -64.72
N ARG A 501 -83.75 -29.93 -63.56
CA ARG A 501 -84.27 -31.20 -63.03
C ARG A 501 -85.76 -31.13 -62.73
N ARG A 502 -86.23 -30.00 -62.18
CA ARG A 502 -87.67 -29.75 -61.95
C ARG A 502 -88.46 -29.66 -63.24
N ALA A 503 -87.94 -29.02 -64.28
CA ALA A 503 -88.61 -28.94 -65.58
C ALA A 503 -88.72 -30.32 -66.25
N GLN A 504 -87.66 -31.13 -66.20
CA GLN A 504 -87.63 -32.47 -66.81
C GLN A 504 -88.47 -33.50 -66.04
N ALA A 505 -88.45 -33.46 -64.69
CA ALA A 505 -89.36 -34.23 -63.85
C ALA A 505 -90.81 -33.77 -64.07
N ALA A 506 -91.07 -32.46 -64.16
CA ALA A 506 -92.39 -31.94 -64.41
C ALA A 506 -92.95 -32.34 -65.78
N GLN A 507 -92.10 -32.48 -66.81
CA GLN A 507 -92.50 -32.96 -68.13
C GLN A 507 -92.93 -34.45 -68.11
N ALA A 508 -92.19 -35.30 -67.40
CA ALA A 508 -92.53 -36.73 -67.25
C ALA A 508 -93.79 -36.93 -66.40
N ASP A 509 -93.91 -36.19 -65.29
CA ASP A 509 -95.09 -36.22 -64.41
C ASP A 509 -96.34 -35.67 -65.10
N LEU A 510 -96.19 -34.63 -65.94
CA LEU A 510 -97.30 -34.07 -66.73
C LEU A 510 -97.93 -35.10 -67.68
N GLN A 511 -97.14 -36.01 -68.24
CA GLN A 511 -97.63 -37.02 -69.17
C GLN A 511 -98.38 -38.16 -68.45
N LEU A 512 -97.91 -38.57 -67.28
CA LEU A 512 -98.54 -39.55 -66.38
C LEU A 512 -99.84 -39.03 -65.75
N GLU A 513 -99.84 -37.77 -65.29
CA GLU A 513 -101.01 -37.14 -64.67
C GLU A 513 -102.15 -36.93 -65.69
N ARG A 514 -101.84 -36.64 -66.98
CA ARG A 514 -102.84 -36.56 -68.05
C ARG A 514 -103.58 -37.87 -68.31
N GLN A 515 -102.89 -39.01 -68.29
CA GLN A 515 -103.54 -40.32 -68.42
C GLN A 515 -104.38 -40.68 -67.18
N SER A 516 -103.89 -40.33 -65.99
CA SER A 516 -104.60 -40.59 -64.72
C SER A 516 -105.90 -39.79 -64.61
N LEU A 517 -105.90 -38.51 -65.05
CA LEU A 517 -107.11 -37.68 -65.08
C LEU A 517 -108.21 -38.29 -65.96
N GLN A 518 -107.83 -38.83 -67.12
CA GLN A 518 -108.77 -39.38 -68.09
C GLN A 518 -109.48 -40.65 -67.57
N GLN A 519 -108.80 -41.47 -66.76
CA GLN A 519 -109.41 -42.63 -66.09
C GLN A 519 -110.31 -42.24 -64.91
N LEU A 520 -109.96 -41.17 -64.18
CA LEU A 520 -110.72 -40.72 -63.01
C LEU A 520 -112.03 -40.00 -63.40
N GLU A 521 -112.00 -39.18 -64.46
CA GLU A 521 -113.20 -38.52 -65.00
C GLU A 521 -114.25 -39.53 -65.50
N ALA A 522 -113.82 -40.68 -66.04
CA ALA A 522 -114.71 -41.76 -66.44
C ALA A 522 -115.41 -42.46 -65.25
N ARG A 523 -114.80 -42.50 -64.04
CA ARG A 523 -115.42 -43.07 -62.83
C ARG A 523 -116.40 -42.10 -62.15
N LEU A 524 -116.15 -40.80 -62.24
CA LEU A 524 -117.04 -39.75 -61.72
C LEU A 524 -118.36 -39.65 -62.52
N GLN A 525 -118.32 -39.77 -63.85
CA GLN A 525 -119.54 -39.70 -64.69
C GLN A 525 -120.48 -40.91 -64.56
N ALA A 526 -119.99 -42.05 -64.06
CA ALA A 526 -120.80 -43.27 -63.87
C ALA A 526 -121.39 -43.41 -62.45
N GLU A 527 -121.19 -42.42 -61.56
CA GLU A 527 -121.64 -42.38 -60.14
C GLU A 527 -121.41 -43.68 -59.32
N ASN A 528 -120.41 -44.46 -59.68
CA ASN A 528 -120.22 -45.82 -59.17
C ASN A 528 -119.30 -45.83 -57.92
N TYR A 529 -119.66 -45.07 -56.87
CA TYR A 529 -118.94 -44.95 -55.59
C TYR A 529 -119.88 -44.71 -54.38
N GLY A 530 -119.46 -45.09 -53.16
CA GLY A 530 -120.09 -44.66 -51.90
C GLY A 530 -121.44 -45.27 -51.48
N GLN A 531 -121.81 -46.48 -51.94
CA GLN A 531 -123.16 -47.05 -51.71
C GLN A 531 -123.49 -47.40 -50.24
N GLU A 532 -122.54 -47.89 -49.44
CA GLU A 532 -122.78 -48.28 -48.03
C GLU A 532 -122.86 -47.06 -47.08
N LEU A 533 -122.11 -45.99 -47.35
CA LEU A 533 -122.10 -44.74 -46.56
C LEU A 533 -123.45 -44.00 -46.62
N ARG A 534 -124.14 -44.05 -47.77
CA ARG A 534 -125.49 -43.47 -47.91
C ARG A 534 -126.52 -44.15 -47.00
N ARG A 535 -126.36 -45.45 -46.70
CA ARG A 535 -127.26 -46.20 -45.81
C ARG A 535 -127.09 -45.80 -44.34
N GLN A 536 -125.85 -45.61 -43.89
CA GLN A 536 -125.53 -45.26 -42.50
C GLN A 536 -125.91 -43.81 -42.15
N LEU A 537 -125.77 -42.89 -43.11
CA LEU A 537 -126.17 -41.48 -42.93
C LEU A 537 -127.66 -41.30 -42.63
N ALA A 538 -128.52 -42.12 -43.25
CA ALA A 538 -129.97 -42.08 -43.01
C ALA A 538 -130.35 -42.47 -41.57
N GLN A 539 -129.54 -43.31 -40.91
CA GLN A 539 -129.79 -43.80 -39.56
C GLN A 539 -129.38 -42.77 -38.50
N ALA A 540 -128.22 -42.11 -38.67
CA ALA A 540 -127.72 -41.09 -37.74
C ALA A 540 -128.62 -39.82 -37.67
N ARG A 541 -129.22 -39.41 -38.79
CA ARG A 541 -130.16 -38.27 -38.84
C ARG A 541 -131.44 -38.48 -38.02
N ALA A 542 -131.82 -39.73 -37.71
CA ALA A 542 -132.99 -40.04 -36.88
C ALA A 542 -132.71 -39.88 -35.37
N GLU A 543 -131.47 -40.07 -34.92
CA GLU A 543 -131.07 -39.98 -33.50
C GLU A 543 -130.85 -38.52 -33.03
N GLN A 544 -130.42 -37.63 -33.94
CA GLN A 544 -130.15 -36.21 -33.63
C GLN A 544 -131.40 -35.42 -33.20
N LYS A 545 -132.61 -35.85 -33.57
CA LYS A 545 -133.88 -35.13 -33.26
C LYS A 545 -134.35 -35.27 -31.81
N ARG A 546 -133.64 -36.01 -30.95
CA ARG A 546 -134.08 -36.41 -29.59
C ARG A 546 -133.43 -35.62 -28.43
N ILE A 547 -132.47 -34.73 -28.67
CA ILE A 547 -131.68 -34.05 -27.61
C ILE A 547 -132.01 -32.54 -27.57
N GLY A 548 -132.40 -32.01 -26.40
CA GLY A 548 -132.80 -30.60 -26.19
C GLY A 548 -131.82 -29.79 -25.32
N TYR A 549 -131.10 -28.84 -25.93
CA TYR A 549 -130.08 -27.96 -25.33
C TYR A 549 -130.53 -26.47 -25.39
N ASP A 550 -130.23 -25.66 -24.35
CA ASP A 550 -130.64 -24.24 -24.18
C ASP A 550 -129.44 -23.28 -24.05
N GLU A 551 -129.33 -22.32 -24.97
CA GLU A 551 -128.16 -21.46 -25.23
C GLU A 551 -128.02 -20.28 -24.24
N ASN A 552 -129.10 -19.84 -23.57
CA ASN A 552 -129.08 -18.64 -22.72
C ASN A 552 -128.37 -18.83 -21.36
N SER A 553 -128.31 -20.06 -20.85
CA SER A 553 -127.69 -20.37 -19.56
C SER A 553 -126.15 -20.36 -19.57
N HIS A 554 -125.54 -20.45 -20.76
CA HIS A 554 -124.10 -20.56 -20.96
C HIS A 554 -123.38 -19.20 -20.95
N ASP A 555 -124.04 -18.12 -21.40
CA ASP A 555 -123.43 -16.78 -21.49
C ASP A 555 -123.35 -16.04 -20.14
N GLU A 556 -124.32 -16.22 -19.24
CA GLU A 556 -124.27 -15.65 -17.87
C GLU A 556 -123.10 -16.19 -17.04
N LEU A 557 -122.66 -17.41 -17.33
CA LEU A 557 -121.59 -18.09 -16.60
C LEU A 557 -120.18 -17.60 -16.99
N ARG A 558 -120.00 -17.21 -18.26
CA ARG A 558 -118.75 -16.61 -18.78
C ARG A 558 -118.45 -15.24 -18.16
N ALA A 559 -119.47 -14.43 -17.90
CA ALA A 559 -119.30 -13.11 -17.30
C ALA A 559 -118.77 -13.18 -15.85
N LYS A 560 -119.25 -14.16 -15.06
CA LYS A 560 -118.82 -14.37 -13.67
C LYS A 560 -117.35 -14.83 -13.56
N LEU A 561 -116.87 -15.68 -14.47
CA LEU A 561 -115.47 -16.16 -14.46
C LEU A 561 -114.44 -15.06 -14.75
N LYS A 562 -114.78 -14.05 -15.55
CA LYS A 562 -113.88 -12.94 -15.90
C LYS A 562 -113.70 -11.94 -14.74
N ALA A 563 -114.72 -11.74 -13.91
CA ALA A 563 -114.71 -10.77 -12.81
C ALA A 563 -113.82 -11.19 -11.62
N TYR A 564 -113.69 -12.49 -11.36
CA TYR A 564 -112.98 -13.00 -10.17
C TYR A 564 -111.56 -13.55 -10.44
N HIS A 565 -111.06 -13.49 -11.68
CA HIS A 565 -109.76 -14.08 -12.07
C HIS A 565 -108.54 -13.50 -11.31
N ARG A 566 -108.58 -12.22 -10.92
CA ARG A 566 -107.49 -11.53 -10.20
C ARG A 566 -107.13 -12.17 -8.85
N TYR A 567 -108.10 -12.79 -8.19
CA TYR A 567 -107.93 -13.37 -6.85
C TYR A 567 -107.08 -14.64 -6.83
N ASP A 568 -106.79 -15.23 -7.99
CA ASP A 568 -105.87 -16.38 -8.14
C ASP A 568 -104.41 -15.97 -7.87
N GLN A 569 -104.00 -14.80 -8.39
CA GLN A 569 -102.67 -14.23 -8.19
C GLN A 569 -102.50 -13.65 -6.78
N GLU A 570 -103.56 -13.05 -6.22
CA GLU A 570 -103.54 -12.47 -4.87
C GLU A 570 -103.48 -13.54 -3.77
N GLN A 571 -104.16 -14.68 -3.95
CA GLN A 571 -104.08 -15.80 -3.02
C GLN A 571 -102.67 -16.41 -2.95
N THR A 572 -101.98 -16.53 -4.09
CA THR A 572 -100.59 -17.01 -4.14
C THR A 572 -99.62 -16.06 -3.42
N ARG A 573 -99.82 -14.74 -3.60
CA ARG A 573 -99.03 -13.70 -2.90
C ARG A 573 -99.27 -13.69 -1.39
N LEU A 574 -100.51 -13.96 -0.95
CA LEU A 574 -100.87 -14.06 0.47
C LEU A 574 -100.19 -15.24 1.17
N GLU A 575 -100.14 -16.41 0.51
CA GLU A 575 -99.45 -17.59 1.05
C GLU A 575 -97.93 -17.37 1.14
N PHE A 576 -97.33 -16.76 0.13
CA PHE A 576 -95.92 -16.36 0.14
C PHE A 576 -95.59 -15.36 1.27
N ALA A 577 -96.43 -14.33 1.47
CA ALA A 577 -96.26 -13.35 2.55
C ALA A 577 -96.39 -13.97 3.95
N ARG A 578 -97.31 -14.94 4.14
CA ARG A 578 -97.48 -15.64 5.43
C ARG A 578 -96.30 -16.53 5.78
N GLN A 579 -95.69 -17.20 4.80
CA GLN A 579 -94.53 -18.07 5.04
C GLN A 579 -93.24 -17.28 5.29
N ASN A 580 -93.04 -16.16 4.59
CA ASN A 580 -91.80 -15.38 4.68
C ASN A 580 -91.77 -14.33 5.81
N LEU A 581 -92.91 -13.93 6.37
CA LEU A 581 -92.97 -12.94 7.45
C LEU A 581 -92.19 -13.35 8.72
N PRO A 582 -92.34 -14.59 9.25
CA PRO A 582 -91.59 -15.01 10.44
C PRO A 582 -90.07 -15.05 10.21
N GLU A 583 -89.64 -15.44 9.00
CA GLU A 583 -88.23 -15.47 8.61
C GLU A 583 -87.63 -14.05 8.52
N ALA A 584 -88.36 -13.11 7.91
CA ALA A 584 -87.94 -11.71 7.85
C ALA A 584 -87.86 -11.06 9.25
N GLN A 585 -88.80 -11.38 10.15
CA GLN A 585 -88.79 -10.90 11.54
C GLN A 585 -87.59 -11.44 12.34
N ARG A 586 -87.25 -12.72 12.20
CA ARG A 586 -86.05 -13.31 12.83
C ARG A 586 -84.77 -12.66 12.30
N ALA A 587 -84.63 -12.53 10.98
CA ALA A 587 -83.48 -11.90 10.35
C ALA A 587 -83.31 -10.44 10.80
N HIS A 588 -84.40 -9.67 10.91
CA HIS A 588 -84.38 -8.31 11.45
C HIS A 588 -83.91 -8.26 12.91
N ALA A 589 -84.43 -9.15 13.77
CA ALA A 589 -84.05 -9.22 15.19
C ALA A 589 -82.56 -9.59 15.37
N GLU A 590 -82.06 -10.56 14.61
CA GLU A 590 -80.64 -10.96 14.62
C GLU A 590 -79.73 -9.84 14.10
N ALA A 591 -80.10 -9.16 13.01
CA ALA A 591 -79.37 -8.01 12.50
C ALA A 591 -79.37 -6.85 13.52
N THR A 592 -80.49 -6.59 14.20
CA THR A 592 -80.59 -5.58 15.24
C THR A 592 -79.69 -5.87 16.45
N ASN A 593 -79.62 -7.13 16.88
CA ASN A 593 -78.74 -7.53 17.98
C ASN A 593 -77.25 -7.41 17.59
N ARG A 594 -76.89 -7.84 16.37
CA ARG A 594 -75.54 -7.63 15.81
C ARG A 594 -75.17 -6.14 15.75
N TRP A 595 -76.07 -5.29 15.29
CA TRP A 595 -75.86 -3.84 15.22
C TRP A 595 -75.62 -3.22 16.61
N ARG A 596 -76.40 -3.59 17.63
CA ARG A 596 -76.21 -3.12 19.01
C ARG A 596 -74.85 -3.54 19.58
N ALA A 597 -74.45 -4.80 19.36
CA ALA A 597 -73.15 -5.30 19.80
C ALA A 597 -71.99 -4.53 19.14
N LEU A 598 -72.09 -4.28 17.82
CA LEU A 598 -71.10 -3.50 17.08
C LEU A 598 -71.02 -2.04 17.56
N GLN A 599 -72.16 -1.39 17.83
CA GLN A 599 -72.19 -0.02 18.40
C GLN A 599 -71.52 0.05 19.77
N SER A 600 -71.84 -0.87 20.68
CA SER A 600 -71.23 -0.91 22.02
C SER A 600 -69.72 -1.08 21.93
N ALA A 601 -69.25 -1.98 21.06
CA ALA A 601 -67.84 -2.22 20.87
C ALA A 601 -67.12 -1.03 20.19
N GLN A 602 -67.79 -0.31 19.28
CA GLN A 602 -67.26 0.94 18.70
C GLN A 602 -67.07 2.01 19.78
N ALA A 603 -68.05 2.18 20.67
CA ALA A 603 -67.96 3.15 21.76
C ALA A 603 -66.78 2.86 22.71
N GLN A 604 -66.53 1.57 23.01
CA GLN A 604 -65.37 1.15 23.81
C GLN A 604 -64.04 1.47 23.11
N ASP A 605 -63.94 1.21 21.81
CA ASP A 605 -62.73 1.52 21.05
C ASP A 605 -62.50 3.04 20.96
N GLN A 606 -63.56 3.84 20.79
CA GLN A 606 -63.47 5.31 20.79
C GLN A 606 -63.02 5.87 22.15
N ALA A 607 -63.48 5.29 23.26
CA ALA A 607 -63.03 5.68 24.60
C ALA A 607 -61.54 5.38 24.81
N LYS A 608 -61.07 4.20 24.35
CA LYS A 608 -59.65 3.85 24.37
C LYS A 608 -58.81 4.76 23.46
N GLN A 609 -59.35 5.16 22.31
CA GLN A 609 -58.70 6.09 21.39
C GLN A 609 -58.42 7.43 22.05
N ALA A 610 -59.39 7.97 22.79
CA ALA A 610 -59.21 9.22 23.55
C ALA A 610 -58.13 9.08 24.63
N GLN A 611 -58.13 8.00 25.41
CA GLN A 611 -57.09 7.73 26.41
C GLN A 611 -55.68 7.64 25.79
N LEU A 612 -55.56 6.98 24.64
CA LEU A 612 -54.32 6.88 23.87
C LEU A 612 -53.84 8.26 23.39
N GLN A 613 -54.75 9.11 22.92
CA GLN A 613 -54.43 10.46 22.46
C GLN A 613 -53.92 11.36 23.60
N ASP A 614 -54.51 11.27 24.79
CA ASP A 614 -54.03 11.98 25.97
C ASP A 614 -52.62 11.50 26.38
N SER A 615 -52.39 10.18 26.41
CA SER A 615 -51.08 9.58 26.68
C SER A 615 -50.01 10.03 25.66
N ILE A 616 -50.35 10.02 24.37
CA ILE A 616 -49.47 10.49 23.28
C ILE A 616 -49.08 11.96 23.49
N THR A 617 -50.02 12.80 23.90
CA THR A 617 -49.76 14.24 24.14
C THR A 617 -48.77 14.44 25.29
N ALA A 618 -48.96 13.73 26.41
CA ALA A 618 -48.02 13.76 27.53
C ALA A 618 -46.63 13.22 27.15
N LEU A 619 -46.57 12.13 26.38
CA LEU A 619 -45.32 11.55 25.89
C LEU A 619 -44.59 12.49 24.90
N GLN A 620 -45.32 13.29 24.10
CA GLN A 620 -44.71 14.28 23.21
C GLN A 620 -43.94 15.37 23.98
N GLU A 621 -44.45 15.81 25.14
CA GLU A 621 -43.73 16.75 26.02
C GLU A 621 -42.50 16.10 26.63
N GLN A 622 -42.60 14.85 27.09
CA GLN A 622 -41.44 14.10 27.60
C GLN A 622 -40.36 13.88 26.54
N VAL A 623 -40.73 13.66 25.27
CA VAL A 623 -39.77 13.55 24.16
C VAL A 623 -39.06 14.86 23.86
N LYS A 624 -39.71 16.02 24.05
CA LYS A 624 -39.03 17.33 23.94
C LYS A 624 -37.99 17.47 25.05
N LEU A 625 -38.37 17.16 26.29
CA LEU A 625 -37.47 17.19 27.44
C LEU A 625 -36.30 16.19 27.29
N GLU A 626 -36.57 14.99 26.76
CA GLU A 626 -35.55 13.98 26.44
C GLU A 626 -34.48 14.54 25.49
N ARG A 627 -34.89 15.30 24.46
CA ARG A 627 -33.95 15.92 23.51
C ARG A 627 -33.13 17.03 24.16
N GLU A 628 -33.77 17.93 24.90
CA GLU A 628 -33.08 19.02 25.60
C GLU A 628 -32.06 18.50 26.61
N LEU A 629 -32.43 17.50 27.40
CA LEU A 629 -31.52 16.86 28.35
C LEU A 629 -30.39 16.11 27.65
N ARG A 630 -30.66 15.45 26.50
CA ARG A 630 -29.61 14.81 25.71
C ARG A 630 -28.57 15.81 25.22
N ASP A 631 -29.00 16.95 24.69
CA ASP A 631 -28.11 18.00 24.21
C ASP A 631 -27.28 18.56 25.37
N GLN A 632 -27.88 18.72 26.56
CA GLN A 632 -27.15 19.11 27.77
C GLN A 632 -26.14 18.04 28.23
N VAL A 633 -26.48 16.75 28.19
CA VAL A 633 -25.53 15.66 28.48
C VAL A 633 -24.34 15.73 27.54
N ASP A 634 -24.58 15.89 26.24
CA ASP A 634 -23.51 15.96 25.24
C ASP A 634 -22.63 17.22 25.43
N GLN A 635 -23.22 18.36 25.79
CA GLN A 635 -22.47 19.58 26.15
C GLN A 635 -21.63 19.41 27.42
N GLN A 636 -22.18 18.78 28.46
CA GLN A 636 -21.44 18.54 29.71
C GLN A 636 -20.32 17.51 29.51
N ARG A 637 -20.53 16.46 28.70
CA ARG A 637 -19.46 15.54 28.29
C ARG A 637 -18.30 16.27 27.60
N ALA A 638 -18.60 17.19 26.69
CA ALA A 638 -17.57 18.00 26.04
C ALA A 638 -16.80 18.87 27.06
N THR A 639 -17.51 19.43 28.05
CA THR A 639 -16.91 20.23 29.13
C THR A 639 -15.97 19.40 30.02
N VAL A 640 -16.39 18.19 30.40
CA VAL A 640 -15.58 17.22 31.15
C VAL A 640 -14.31 16.86 30.38
N LEU A 641 -14.43 16.54 29.08
CA LEU A 641 -13.29 16.22 28.23
C LEU A 641 -12.27 17.37 28.17
N ALA A 642 -12.74 18.60 27.94
CA ALA A 642 -11.88 19.78 27.88
C ALA A 642 -11.17 20.08 29.22
N ALA A 643 -11.86 19.91 30.35
CA ALA A 643 -11.26 20.09 31.67
C ALA A 643 -10.21 19.00 31.97
N ASN A 644 -10.48 17.74 31.58
CA ASN A 644 -9.54 16.65 31.75
C ASN A 644 -8.29 16.79 30.86
N GLU A 645 -8.44 17.31 29.65
CA GLU A 645 -7.32 17.61 28.75
C GLU A 645 -6.39 18.67 29.38
N ARG A 646 -6.94 19.79 29.85
CA ARG A 646 -6.15 20.84 30.54
C ARG A 646 -5.41 20.31 31.77
N LYS A 647 -6.08 19.49 32.58
CA LYS A 647 -5.47 18.81 33.73
C LYS A 647 -4.29 17.96 33.28
N THR A 648 -4.48 17.15 32.24
CA THR A 648 -3.45 16.22 31.75
C THR A 648 -2.23 16.97 31.22
N ILE A 649 -2.43 18.06 30.47
CA ILE A 649 -1.35 18.91 29.95
C ILE A 649 -0.54 19.49 31.11
N ALA A 650 -1.21 20.13 32.08
CA ALA A 650 -0.53 20.73 33.23
C ALA A 650 0.24 19.69 34.06
N GLN A 651 -0.32 18.48 34.24
CA GLN A 651 0.38 17.37 34.91
C GLN A 651 1.64 16.93 34.16
N GLN A 652 1.57 16.79 32.84
CA GLN A 652 2.72 16.38 32.02
C GLN A 652 3.83 17.42 32.04
N GLU A 653 3.50 18.71 31.94
CA GLU A 653 4.50 19.78 32.03
C GLU A 653 5.17 19.83 33.41
N LEU A 654 4.42 19.61 34.49
CA LEU A 654 5.00 19.52 35.85
C LEU A 654 5.93 18.31 36.02
N LEU A 655 5.55 17.14 35.51
CA LEU A 655 6.42 15.95 35.53
C LEU A 655 7.71 16.16 34.73
N ALA A 656 7.64 16.86 33.59
CA ALA A 656 8.82 17.23 32.81
C ALA A 656 9.75 18.16 33.61
N ILE A 657 9.20 19.14 34.34
CA ILE A 657 9.96 20.03 35.22
C ILE A 657 10.62 19.24 36.36
N GLU A 658 9.94 18.26 36.96
CA GLU A 658 10.53 17.40 38.00
C GLU A 658 11.72 16.59 37.48
N ALA A 659 11.60 15.99 36.30
CA ALA A 659 12.72 15.33 35.62
C ALA A 659 13.86 16.33 35.32
N GLY A 660 13.51 17.55 34.91
CA GLY A 660 14.44 18.66 34.72
C GLY A 660 15.22 19.01 35.99
N ARG A 661 14.58 19.02 37.17
CA ARG A 661 15.24 19.28 38.46
C ARG A 661 16.30 18.23 38.79
N VAL A 662 16.01 16.94 38.55
CA VAL A 662 17.00 15.87 38.74
C VAL A 662 18.19 16.03 37.77
N ASN A 663 17.91 16.39 36.51
CA ASN A 663 18.97 16.65 35.55
C ASN A 663 19.82 17.88 35.94
N LYS A 664 19.19 18.92 36.49
CA LYS A 664 19.88 20.11 37.00
C LYS A 664 20.94 19.74 38.05
N GLU A 665 20.57 18.96 39.07
CA GLU A 665 21.51 18.54 40.12
C GLU A 665 22.73 17.78 39.53
N ARG A 666 22.49 16.91 38.54
CA ARG A 666 23.54 16.20 37.83
C ARG A 666 24.45 17.14 37.04
N LEU A 667 23.88 18.09 36.30
CA LEU A 667 24.63 19.07 35.50
C LEU A 667 25.43 20.02 36.38
N GLU A 668 24.90 20.45 37.53
CA GLU A 668 25.62 21.28 38.49
C GLU A 668 26.84 20.54 39.08
N ALA A 669 26.69 19.26 39.41
CA ALA A 669 27.80 18.42 39.87
C ALA A 669 28.88 18.26 38.78
N GLN A 670 28.48 18.01 37.53
CA GLN A 670 29.40 17.90 36.39
C GLN A 670 30.11 19.23 36.12
N LEU A 671 29.39 20.35 36.14
CA LEU A 671 29.97 21.68 35.96
C LEU A 671 30.98 22.00 37.07
N GLY A 672 30.69 21.61 38.32
CA GLY A 672 31.64 21.71 39.43
C GLY A 672 32.93 20.92 39.20
N ALA A 673 32.82 19.69 38.72
CA ALA A 673 33.98 18.86 38.38
C ALA A 673 34.80 19.46 37.22
N SER A 674 34.14 19.93 36.16
CA SER A 674 34.79 20.58 35.03
C SER A 674 35.51 21.87 35.44
N ARG A 675 34.91 22.70 36.31
CA ARG A 675 35.58 23.88 36.89
C ARG A 675 36.85 23.51 37.63
N HIS A 676 36.82 22.45 38.43
CA HIS A 676 38.01 21.98 39.14
C HIS A 676 39.10 21.50 38.18
N GLN A 677 38.73 20.73 37.16
CA GLN A 677 39.65 20.28 36.12
C GLN A 677 40.26 21.44 35.34
N ALA A 678 39.48 22.46 34.99
CA ALA A 678 39.97 23.67 34.34
C ALA A 678 40.99 24.41 35.22
N SER A 679 40.79 24.48 36.54
CA SER A 679 41.77 25.06 37.46
C SER A 679 43.11 24.30 37.39
N LEU A 680 43.07 22.97 37.49
CA LEU A 680 44.27 22.13 37.43
C LEU A 680 45.00 22.25 36.10
N LEU A 681 44.26 22.24 34.98
CA LEU A 681 44.86 22.40 33.65
C LEU A 681 45.49 23.79 33.46
N SER A 682 44.91 24.83 34.08
CA SER A 682 45.47 26.18 34.07
C SER A 682 46.80 26.24 34.82
N GLU A 683 46.88 25.63 36.00
CA GLU A 683 48.12 25.49 36.77
C GLU A 683 49.18 24.70 35.98
N LEU A 684 48.81 23.58 35.39
CA LEU A 684 49.71 22.77 34.56
C LEU A 684 50.22 23.54 33.34
N ARG A 685 49.37 24.33 32.68
CA ARG A 685 49.80 25.18 31.56
C ARG A 685 50.89 26.17 31.98
N VAL A 686 50.73 26.80 33.15
CA VAL A 686 51.74 27.72 33.69
C VAL A 686 53.01 26.96 34.07
N ALA A 687 52.88 25.81 34.75
CA ALA A 687 54.02 25.00 35.17
C ALA A 687 54.84 24.44 33.98
N PHE A 688 54.21 24.10 32.87
CA PHE A 688 54.89 23.60 31.67
C PHE A 688 55.45 24.71 30.76
N GLY A 689 55.05 25.96 31.00
CA GLY A 689 55.51 27.11 30.24
C GLY A 689 57.01 27.42 30.45
N ARG A 690 57.52 28.36 29.67
CA ARG A 690 58.96 28.72 29.66
C ARG A 690 59.49 29.15 31.02
N ASP A 691 58.70 29.89 31.78
CA ASP A 691 59.05 30.41 33.10
C ASP A 691 58.71 29.43 34.25
N GLY A 692 58.19 28.24 33.92
CA GLY A 692 57.80 27.22 34.88
C GLY A 692 58.93 26.22 35.18
N VAL A 693 58.61 24.94 35.18
CA VAL A 693 59.56 23.85 35.44
C VAL A 693 60.79 23.90 34.50
N PRO A 694 60.68 24.21 33.20
CA PRO A 694 61.86 24.37 32.33
C PRO A 694 62.89 25.38 32.85
N ALA A 695 62.45 26.57 33.30
CA ALA A 695 63.35 27.57 33.89
C ALA A 695 64.01 27.03 35.17
N MET A 696 63.24 26.39 36.05
CA MET A 696 63.77 25.76 37.28
C MET A 696 64.83 24.69 36.99
N ILE A 697 64.65 23.90 35.93
CA ILE A 697 65.64 22.88 35.53
C ILE A 697 66.93 23.56 35.04
N ILE A 698 66.84 24.63 34.26
CA ILE A 698 68.01 25.40 33.80
C ILE A 698 68.74 26.03 34.98
N ASP A 699 68.02 26.70 35.89
CA ASP A 699 68.60 27.34 37.07
C ASP A 699 69.26 26.32 38.00
N SER A 700 68.73 25.09 38.09
CA SER A 700 69.37 24.02 38.86
C SER A 700 70.65 23.46 38.21
N ALA A 701 70.76 23.52 36.88
CA ALA A 701 71.87 22.93 36.12
C ALA A 701 73.09 23.84 36.03
N ILE A 702 72.91 25.15 36.20
CA ILE A 702 73.97 26.15 36.02
C ILE A 702 75.04 26.11 37.13
N PRO A 703 74.69 26.02 38.42
CA PRO A 703 75.69 25.89 39.48
C PRO A 703 76.59 24.65 39.30
N GLU A 704 76.03 23.55 38.82
CA GLU A 704 76.77 22.33 38.47
C GLU A 704 77.73 22.57 37.30
N LEU A 705 77.26 23.26 36.24
CA LEU A 705 78.07 23.62 35.09
C LEU A 705 79.23 24.56 35.46
N GLU A 706 78.96 25.60 36.26
CA GLU A 706 79.97 26.53 36.77
C GLU A 706 81.02 25.82 37.62
N THR A 707 80.58 24.98 38.55
CA THR A 707 81.48 24.23 39.46
C THR A 707 82.42 23.34 38.66
N ASN A 708 81.88 22.57 37.70
CA ASN A 708 82.67 21.68 36.86
C ASN A 708 83.66 22.44 35.96
N ALA A 709 83.24 23.58 35.40
CA ALA A 709 84.11 24.40 34.56
C ALA A 709 85.23 25.03 35.40
N ASN A 710 84.90 25.60 36.55
CA ASN A 710 85.87 26.23 37.44
C ASN A 710 86.87 25.26 38.04
N ALA A 711 86.48 24.03 38.34
CA ALA A 711 87.40 23.00 38.81
C ALA A 711 88.53 22.73 37.79
N LEU A 712 88.22 22.73 36.49
CA LEU A 712 89.21 22.55 35.44
C LEU A 712 89.98 23.84 35.14
N LEU A 713 89.30 24.98 35.11
CA LEU A 713 89.95 26.27 34.85
C LEU A 713 90.97 26.62 35.94
N ALA A 714 90.63 26.38 37.21
CA ALA A 714 91.54 26.59 38.34
C ALA A 714 92.81 25.76 38.21
N ARG A 715 92.72 24.51 37.71
CA ARG A 715 93.90 23.67 37.48
C ARG A 715 94.80 24.18 36.36
N MET A 716 94.23 24.71 35.29
CA MET A 716 94.99 25.24 34.15
C MET A 716 95.56 26.64 34.40
N THR A 717 95.08 27.35 35.43
CA THR A 717 95.43 28.75 35.71
C THR A 717 96.02 28.95 37.10
N GLU A 718 96.22 27.87 37.87
CA GLU A 718 96.64 27.90 39.28
C GLU A 718 95.69 28.74 40.16
N GLY A 719 94.39 28.71 39.84
CA GLY A 719 93.34 29.42 40.58
C GLY A 719 93.17 30.90 40.21
N ARG A 720 93.90 31.41 39.21
CA ARG A 720 93.85 32.83 38.81
C ARG A 720 92.59 33.24 38.05
N MET A 721 91.79 32.28 37.56
CA MET A 721 90.59 32.57 36.77
C MET A 721 89.38 31.75 37.20
N SER A 722 88.20 32.36 37.18
CA SER A 722 86.90 31.68 37.37
C SER A 722 85.80 32.21 36.44
N ILE A 723 84.86 31.35 36.09
CA ILE A 723 83.69 31.56 35.23
C ILE A 723 82.44 31.72 36.10
N ALA A 724 81.61 32.70 35.78
CA ALA A 724 80.26 32.86 36.29
C ALA A 724 79.25 32.94 35.13
N LEU A 725 78.14 32.24 35.25
CA LEU A 725 77.03 32.12 34.32
C LEU A 725 75.78 32.73 34.94
N SER A 726 75.27 33.84 34.40
CA SER A 726 74.03 34.46 34.89
C SER A 726 72.85 34.10 34.01
N THR A 727 71.74 33.62 34.60
CA THR A 727 70.47 33.37 33.90
C THR A 727 69.58 34.58 33.75
N GLN A 728 69.94 35.70 34.38
CA GLN A 728 69.10 36.88 34.45
C GLN A 728 69.93 38.14 34.18
N ARG A 729 69.37 39.02 33.37
CA ARG A 729 69.90 40.35 33.10
C ARG A 729 68.80 41.37 33.30
N GLN A 730 69.04 42.39 34.12
CA GLN A 730 68.12 43.49 34.28
C GLN A 730 68.12 44.37 33.01
N ARG A 731 66.94 44.59 32.43
CA ARG A 731 66.78 45.54 31.32
C ARG A 731 66.79 46.98 31.85
N ALA A 732 67.04 47.93 30.96
CA ALA A 732 66.91 49.36 31.26
C ALA A 732 65.48 49.75 31.73
N SER A 733 64.47 48.91 31.46
CA SER A 733 63.08 49.07 31.93
C SER A 733 62.85 48.59 33.37
N GLY A 734 63.84 47.97 34.03
CA GLY A 734 63.70 47.37 35.36
C GLY A 734 63.28 45.91 35.38
N ASP A 735 62.73 45.39 34.27
CA ASP A 735 62.33 43.98 34.14
C ASP A 735 63.54 43.05 34.04
N MET A 736 63.47 41.90 34.72
CA MET A 736 64.44 40.83 34.59
C MET A 736 64.21 40.10 33.26
N GLN A 737 65.21 40.09 32.40
CA GLN A 737 65.23 39.27 31.20
C GLN A 737 65.97 37.98 31.51
N GLU A 738 65.37 36.86 31.17
CA GLU A 738 66.11 35.60 31.13
C GLU A 738 67.19 35.63 30.04
N THR A 739 68.44 35.39 30.42
CA THR A 739 69.62 35.32 29.55
C THR A 739 70.49 34.12 29.93
N LEU A 740 71.64 33.95 29.27
CA LEU A 740 72.73 33.11 29.77
C LEU A 740 74.01 33.87 29.46
N ASP A 741 74.48 34.67 30.41
CA ASP A 741 75.64 35.55 30.28
C ASP A 741 76.89 34.94 30.92
N ILE A 742 78.04 35.08 30.26
CA ILE A 742 79.31 34.54 30.73
C ILE A 742 80.19 35.69 31.18
N ALA A 743 80.55 35.69 32.46
CA ALA A 743 81.49 36.62 33.05
C ALA A 743 82.71 35.85 33.56
N ILE A 744 83.91 36.41 33.38
CA ILE A 744 85.15 35.80 33.83
C ILE A 744 85.77 36.74 34.87
N ALA A 745 86.20 36.19 35.99
CA ALA A 745 86.93 36.91 37.03
C ALA A 745 88.39 36.46 37.02
N ASP A 746 89.30 37.44 37.08
CA ASP A 746 90.74 37.25 37.25
C ASP A 746 91.33 38.31 38.21
N GLU A 747 92.67 38.39 38.30
CA GLU A 747 93.40 39.34 39.14
C GLU A 747 93.10 40.83 38.84
N LEU A 748 92.63 41.15 37.62
CA LEU A 748 92.27 42.49 37.17
C LEU A 748 90.78 42.82 37.40
N GLY A 749 89.99 41.84 37.84
CA GLY A 749 88.56 41.96 38.12
C GLY A 749 87.68 41.11 37.22
N THR A 750 86.38 41.39 37.23
CA THR A 750 85.38 40.65 36.43
C THR A 750 85.10 41.38 35.13
N ARG A 751 85.29 40.71 33.99
CA ARG A 751 85.05 41.29 32.65
C ARG A 751 84.38 40.30 31.70
N PRO A 752 83.71 40.79 30.63
CA PRO A 752 83.16 39.93 29.60
C PRO A 752 84.23 39.06 28.92
N TYR A 753 83.84 37.87 28.48
CA TYR A 753 84.71 36.88 27.83
C TYR A 753 85.51 37.46 26.65
N GLU A 754 84.94 38.42 25.92
CA GLU A 754 85.50 38.99 24.69
C GLU A 754 86.80 39.78 24.90
N LEU A 755 87.15 40.13 26.14
CA LEU A 755 88.32 40.95 26.48
C LEU A 755 89.58 40.15 26.86
N TYR A 756 89.52 38.81 26.83
CA TYR A 756 90.64 37.93 27.22
C TYR A 756 91.57 37.61 26.05
N SER A 757 92.85 37.34 26.35
CA SER A 757 93.85 36.99 25.33
C SER A 757 93.57 35.62 24.70
N GLY A 758 94.15 35.33 23.53
CA GLY A 758 93.93 34.07 22.82
C GLY A 758 94.31 32.81 23.61
N GLY A 759 95.29 32.89 24.51
CA GLY A 759 95.68 31.79 25.39
C GLY A 759 94.72 31.57 26.57
N GLU A 760 94.25 32.66 27.18
CA GLU A 760 93.27 32.63 28.28
C GLU A 760 91.88 32.24 27.81
N ALA A 761 91.42 32.81 26.70
CA ALA A 761 90.17 32.46 26.04
C ALA A 761 90.11 30.96 25.73
N PHE A 762 91.23 30.37 25.27
CA PHE A 762 91.30 28.94 25.02
C PHE A 762 91.08 28.10 26.30
N ARG A 763 91.71 28.47 27.43
CA ARG A 763 91.52 27.76 28.71
C ARG A 763 90.09 27.88 29.23
N ILE A 764 89.47 29.07 29.13
CA ILE A 764 88.06 29.29 29.48
C ILE A 764 87.14 28.40 28.62
N ASN A 765 87.34 28.44 27.31
CA ASN A 765 86.56 27.65 26.35
C ASN A 765 86.70 26.15 26.58
N PHE A 766 87.93 25.69 26.86
CA PHE A 766 88.22 24.30 27.18
C PHE A 766 87.46 23.88 28.44
N ALA A 767 87.61 24.63 29.54
CA ALA A 767 86.94 24.34 30.81
C ALA A 767 85.40 24.27 30.67
N LEU A 768 84.79 25.27 30.03
CA LEU A 768 83.35 25.33 29.84
C LEU A 768 82.84 24.20 28.94
N ARG A 769 83.59 23.86 27.90
CA ARG A 769 83.22 22.79 26.97
C ARG A 769 83.31 21.40 27.62
N ILE A 770 84.32 21.15 28.45
CA ILE A 770 84.37 19.92 29.22
C ILE A 770 83.22 19.87 30.22
N ALA A 771 82.90 20.97 30.90
CA ALA A 771 81.78 21.02 31.82
C ALA A 771 80.43 20.75 31.13
N LEU A 772 80.20 21.31 29.95
CA LEU A 772 79.03 21.00 29.11
C LEU A 772 79.01 19.52 28.69
N SER A 773 80.16 18.96 28.32
CA SER A 773 80.29 17.55 27.94
C SER A 773 80.01 16.61 29.11
N LYS A 774 80.44 16.97 30.33
CA LYS A 774 80.12 16.25 31.56
C LYS A 774 78.63 16.32 31.89
N LEU A 775 78.02 17.50 31.77
CA LEU A 775 76.59 17.70 32.00
C LEU A 775 75.75 16.86 31.03
N LEU A 776 76.19 16.76 29.77
CA LEU A 776 75.62 15.84 28.78
C LEU A 776 75.82 14.37 29.17
N ALA A 777 77.02 13.99 29.63
CA ALA A 777 77.35 12.61 29.96
C ALA A 777 76.66 12.08 31.23
N GLN A 778 76.39 12.95 32.21
CA GLN A 778 75.81 12.57 33.51
C GLN A 778 74.29 12.45 33.49
N ARG A 779 73.58 12.99 32.49
CA ARG A 779 72.11 12.92 32.40
C ARG A 779 71.63 11.82 31.45
N ALA A 780 70.45 11.29 31.74
CA ALA A 780 69.96 10.03 31.17
C ALA A 780 69.90 10.00 29.62
N GLY A 781 70.83 9.26 29.02
CA GLY A 781 70.64 8.58 27.74
C GLY A 781 71.43 9.07 26.53
N SER A 782 72.28 10.09 26.67
CA SER A 782 73.32 10.40 25.68
C SER A 782 74.68 10.37 26.37
N GLN A 783 75.21 9.18 26.65
CA GLN A 783 76.55 9.10 27.22
C GLN A 783 77.55 9.49 26.14
N LEU A 784 78.00 10.74 26.14
CA LEU A 784 79.14 11.15 25.35
C LEU A 784 80.40 10.54 25.97
N ARG A 785 80.81 9.39 25.46
CA ARG A 785 81.88 8.56 26.03
C ARG A 785 83.24 8.85 25.40
N ALA A 786 83.26 9.65 24.34
CA ALA A 786 84.47 10.01 23.61
C ALA A 786 84.63 11.54 23.50
N LEU A 787 85.84 12.02 23.77
CA LEU A 787 86.25 13.42 23.64
C LEU A 787 87.36 13.54 22.60
N PHE A 788 87.18 14.43 21.64
CA PHE A 788 88.14 14.67 20.56
C PHE A 788 88.70 16.08 20.67
N ILE A 789 90.03 16.21 20.70
CA ILE A 789 90.74 17.48 20.83
C ILE A 789 91.63 17.66 19.61
N ASP A 790 91.20 18.43 18.62
CA ASP A 790 91.93 18.68 17.36
C ASP A 790 92.64 20.03 17.41
N GLU A 791 93.96 20.01 17.59
CA GLU A 791 94.88 21.15 17.56
C GLU A 791 94.36 22.47 18.16
N GLY A 792 94.69 22.73 19.42
CA GLY A 792 94.40 24.00 20.12
C GLY A 792 95.54 24.54 20.98
N PHE A 793 96.67 23.84 20.99
CA PHE A 793 97.79 24.11 21.91
C PHE A 793 98.79 25.13 21.36
N GLY A 794 98.62 25.60 20.12
CA GLY A 794 99.56 26.50 19.44
C GLY A 794 99.53 27.95 19.94
N SER A 795 98.45 28.37 20.62
CA SER A 795 98.36 29.69 21.28
C SER A 795 98.89 29.68 22.72
N GLN A 796 99.39 28.54 23.20
CA GLN A 796 99.85 28.35 24.56
C GLN A 796 101.38 28.38 24.62
N ASP A 797 101.89 28.97 25.69
CA ASP A 797 103.29 28.88 26.07
C ASP A 797 103.62 27.49 26.66
N GLU A 798 104.90 27.23 26.94
CA GLU A 798 105.37 25.94 27.46
C GLU A 798 104.65 25.53 28.76
N ILE A 799 104.45 26.49 29.67
CA ILE A 799 103.74 26.31 30.95
C ILE A 799 102.26 26.01 30.71
N GLY A 800 101.59 26.76 29.83
CA GLY A 800 100.20 26.53 29.46
C GLY A 800 99.97 25.16 28.80
N ARG A 801 100.93 24.68 27.98
CA ARG A 801 100.88 23.33 27.37
C ARG A 801 100.95 22.23 28.42
N ALA A 802 101.89 22.32 29.37
CA ALA A 802 102.01 21.35 30.47
C ALA A 802 100.72 21.31 31.32
N SER A 803 100.19 22.48 31.70
CA SER A 803 98.96 22.60 32.49
C SER A 803 97.74 22.00 31.78
N LEU A 804 97.69 22.09 30.45
CA LEU A 804 96.63 21.47 29.64
C LEU A 804 96.74 19.95 29.59
N VAL A 805 97.95 19.40 29.48
CA VAL A 805 98.16 17.94 29.54
C VAL A 805 97.71 17.39 30.89
N ASP A 806 98.02 18.09 31.98
CA ASP A 806 97.59 17.72 33.33
C ASP A 806 96.07 17.78 33.48
N ALA A 807 95.42 18.79 32.89
CA ALA A 807 93.97 18.90 32.88
C ALA A 807 93.31 17.77 32.07
N ILE A 808 93.85 17.43 30.88
CA ILE A 808 93.38 16.32 30.05
C ILE A 808 93.55 14.99 30.78
N SER A 809 94.68 14.78 31.42
CA SER A 809 94.98 13.55 32.17
C SER A 809 94.02 13.36 33.34
N ALA A 810 93.56 14.44 33.96
CA ALA A 810 92.62 14.34 35.06
C ALA A 810 91.18 14.09 34.67
N ILE A 811 90.78 14.47 33.46
CA ILE A 811 89.44 14.14 32.94
C ILE A 811 89.40 12.77 32.27
N ARG A 812 90.52 12.03 32.28
CA ARG A 812 90.61 10.68 31.71
C ARG A 812 89.58 9.71 32.29
N SER A 813 89.20 9.84 33.56
CA SER A 813 88.17 8.98 34.16
C SER A 813 86.75 9.36 33.77
N ASP A 814 86.54 10.54 33.19
CA ASP A 814 85.22 11.04 32.81
C ASP A 814 84.81 10.60 31.39
N PHE A 815 85.77 10.13 30.58
CA PHE A 815 85.55 9.68 29.20
C PHE A 815 86.22 8.33 28.95
N ASP A 816 85.57 7.45 28.21
CA ASP A 816 86.14 6.14 27.85
C ASP A 816 87.17 6.24 26.73
N LEU A 817 87.13 7.30 25.92
CA LEU A 817 88.13 7.60 24.90
C LEU A 817 88.41 9.10 24.85
N ILE A 818 89.67 9.50 24.99
CA ILE A 818 90.16 10.85 24.70
C ILE A 818 91.19 10.75 23.59
N LEU A 819 90.92 11.39 22.46
CA LEU A 819 91.84 11.44 21.32
C LEU A 819 92.33 12.88 21.10
N VAL A 820 93.62 13.10 21.35
CA VAL A 820 94.28 14.40 21.17
C VAL A 820 95.02 14.41 19.85
N ILE A 821 94.80 15.41 19.00
CA ILE A 821 95.53 15.61 17.74
C ILE A 821 96.50 16.78 17.92
N THR A 822 97.78 16.52 17.71
CA THR A 822 98.82 17.55 17.77
C THR A 822 99.93 17.30 16.75
N HIS A 823 100.60 18.36 16.31
CA HIS A 823 101.86 18.31 15.56
C HIS A 823 103.07 18.69 16.42
N ILE A 824 102.86 19.02 17.69
CA ILE A 824 103.90 19.45 18.62
C ILE A 824 104.53 18.20 19.23
N ASP A 825 105.83 18.00 18.97
CA ASP A 825 106.58 16.83 19.44
C ASP A 825 106.60 16.73 20.98
N ASP A 826 106.79 17.86 21.69
CA ASP A 826 106.79 17.89 23.17
C ASP A 826 105.47 17.36 23.79
N LEU A 827 104.34 17.64 23.12
CA LEU A 827 103.03 17.18 23.58
C LEU A 827 102.79 15.72 23.25
N ARG A 828 103.29 15.24 22.10
CA ARG A 828 103.17 13.82 21.72
C ARG A 828 103.70 12.93 22.83
N ASP A 829 104.91 13.21 23.30
CA ASP A 829 105.63 12.33 24.24
C ASP A 829 104.99 12.31 25.65
N SER A 830 104.06 13.22 25.91
CA SER A 830 103.30 13.29 27.18
C SER A 830 102.08 12.35 27.24
N PHE A 831 101.71 11.69 26.13
CA PHE A 831 100.57 10.76 26.06
C PHE A 831 101.03 9.30 25.98
N PRO A 832 100.27 8.35 26.58
CA PRO A 832 100.72 6.97 26.76
C PRO A 832 100.65 6.09 25.50
N LEU A 833 99.83 6.46 24.51
CA LEU A 833 99.62 5.67 23.29
C LEU A 833 99.51 6.60 22.08
N HIS A 834 100.24 6.29 21.01
CA HIS A 834 100.32 7.18 19.84
C HIS A 834 99.69 6.50 18.62
N LEU A 835 98.85 7.23 17.91
CA LEU A 835 98.31 6.82 16.62
C LEU A 835 99.07 7.59 15.54
N LEU A 836 100.11 6.97 14.98
CA LEU A 836 100.98 7.60 13.99
C LEU A 836 100.33 7.56 12.62
N VAL A 837 100.20 8.74 11.99
CA VAL A 837 99.68 8.92 10.64
C VAL A 837 100.83 9.24 9.69
N GLU A 838 101.08 8.35 8.73
CA GLU A 838 102.16 8.47 7.76
C GLU A 838 101.64 8.45 6.33
N LYS A 839 102.33 9.18 5.45
CA LYS A 839 102.04 9.18 4.02
C LYS A 839 102.95 8.17 3.32
N THR A 840 102.33 7.19 2.69
CA THR A 840 103.01 6.19 1.84
C THR A 840 102.69 6.42 0.37
N ALA A 841 103.35 5.69 -0.53
CA ALA A 841 103.06 5.73 -1.97
C ALA A 841 101.63 5.26 -2.30
N GLU A 842 101.04 4.41 -1.47
CA GLU A 842 99.69 3.87 -1.64
C GLU A 842 98.61 4.71 -0.91
N GLY A 843 98.99 5.86 -0.35
CA GLY A 843 98.11 6.76 0.40
C GLY A 843 98.52 6.89 1.87
N THR A 844 97.65 7.52 2.66
CA THR A 844 97.90 7.68 4.10
C THR A 844 97.57 6.40 4.85
N THR A 845 98.50 5.93 5.68
CA THR A 845 98.33 4.78 6.57
C THR A 845 98.37 5.23 8.03
N VAL A 846 97.76 4.44 8.90
CA VAL A 846 97.68 4.72 10.34
C VAL A 846 98.11 3.47 11.11
N SER A 847 98.94 3.64 12.13
CA SER A 847 99.42 2.54 12.98
C SER A 847 99.56 2.99 14.43
N TRP A 848 99.19 2.10 15.37
CA TRP A 848 99.39 2.31 16.80
C TRP A 848 100.87 2.09 17.17
N GLN A 849 101.41 2.97 18.00
CA GLN A 849 102.77 2.95 18.55
C GLN A 849 102.74 3.06 20.07
#